data_AF-A0A8H3E1M1-F1
#
_entry.id   AF-A0A8H3E1M1-F1
#
_cell.length_a   1.000
_cell.length_b   1.000
_cell.length_c   1.000
_cell.angle_alpha   90.00
_cell.angle_beta   90.00
_cell.angle_gamma   90.00
#
_symmetry.space_group_name_H-M   'P 1'
#
loop_
_entity.id
_entity.type
_entity.pdbx_description
1 polymer ?
#
loop_
_entity_poly.entity_id
_entity_poly.type
_entity_poly.pdbx_seq_one_letter_code
_entity_poly.pdbx_strand_id
1 'polypeptide(L)'
;MKLSSVALGAGLLGATSVAAAQKGLPVDKVYGVNLGSWLLSEPWMFPKEWVETMGGESCDDCSQCAASEFDLVKKLGQDKADQVFRQHWSTWFTQEDVDAIAAAGLNTVRIPLGYWIIEDLVDRRTEFYPRGGLMYLKKGLRMLQKKGIHVLLDFHAMPGVAAVQQMFAGRCTADVQFYTEKNYERALTWTAVMTNMTYQDPDFSTVFAIEAVNEPVMDASKTPGYGDYQRRFVKVLREVEQRQGIQCSGVDPIGTVPNPLFTDADDQVIKRVLEQSSIIMKNIGTRHSVNPPRPSTGIKLPITLGEEEIAAIRLGHGAGRLPMPMSAAGAAALKHQNQPRDVTPREFGLEGHNTFRRHHRRRTSTLTKDAERSCLMTAFMNKDWQYNNPPNPADAANGPQLYDAHLYFSFGGVADPNADSYMRTICNTDRVKKAYADNNNPLVFGEWSLATNFDNSEEFLYDWADAQRHIYAGQADGWIFWSWKIEQSSPYLQQWSYQEGVKRGYFKKDPSQLTNPDRQALSYIKFTLNALGRSFLMTASESATSPVNKLAGYEFYEKVLKSPKYVVAPMVDQSELAWRMLSRKYDAQLAYTPMINSKMFAGNHRRGYQDLNFNIPYGEEGGEQDRPLIVQFCGNDPQKLLESALVVQDHCDAVDINFGCPQDIAKKGHYGSFLQDDWDLVYKLINTLHTNLKVPVTAKFRIFPDVNKTVEYAKMMERAGAQIVTCHGRTREQRGTNTGLADWTQIAAVKQALKIPVFANGNILYPEDVQACLEATGADGVMSAEANLYNPALFAGLPPDSALKTGPRDHTDLAIEYLEIVKEIKTETAPSAVKGHLFKLLRPGLGRETDLRDRMGKVNPKGSGKSKEYKKSREWVDEYIGIINELKTRMERDKEAAASDNPPEEGLAIPHWFAQPYIRPPPVPPQSGKKEKAKKGNLAANLPPPEK
;
A
#
# COMPACT_ATOMS: atom_id res chain seq x y z
N MET A 1 47.15 10.17 -50.77
CA MET A 1 46.24 9.08 -51.22
C MET A 1 44.92 9.21 -50.46
N LYS A 2 43.78 8.86 -51.08
CA LYS A 2 42.51 8.65 -50.34
C LYS A 2 42.38 7.16 -50.07
N LEU A 3 41.99 6.78 -48.85
CA LEU A 3 41.57 5.41 -48.51
C LEU A 3 40.04 5.35 -48.53
N SER A 4 39.50 4.34 -49.21
CA SER A 4 38.06 4.14 -49.42
C SER A 4 37.46 3.17 -48.39
N SER A 5 36.26 3.47 -47.94
CA SER A 5 35.49 2.73 -46.93
C SER A 5 34.82 1.47 -47.48
N VAL A 6 34.87 0.36 -46.73
CA VAL A 6 34.02 -0.83 -46.93
C VAL A 6 33.53 -1.39 -45.59
N ALA A 7 32.20 -1.58 -45.51
CA ALA A 7 31.42 -2.44 -44.60
C ALA A 7 31.87 -2.68 -43.14
N LEU A 8 31.12 -2.08 -42.21
CA LEU A 8 30.73 -2.70 -40.93
C LEU A 8 29.26 -2.36 -40.67
N GLY A 9 28.35 -3.24 -41.12
CA GLY A 9 26.93 -2.92 -41.26
C GLY A 9 26.00 -4.14 -41.14
N ALA A 10 26.31 -5.07 -40.23
CA ALA A 10 25.51 -6.27 -39.99
C ALA A 10 25.38 -6.68 -38.50
N GLY A 11 26.14 -6.06 -37.59
CA GLY A 11 26.33 -6.59 -36.23
C GLY A 11 25.16 -6.40 -35.23
N LEU A 12 24.40 -5.31 -35.31
CA LEU A 12 23.43 -4.98 -34.25
C LEU A 12 22.02 -5.56 -34.45
N LEU A 13 21.59 -5.84 -35.68
CA LEU A 13 20.24 -6.37 -35.95
C LEU A 13 20.08 -7.85 -35.57
N GLY A 14 21.18 -8.61 -35.54
CA GLY A 14 21.19 -10.04 -35.21
C GLY A 14 21.27 -10.35 -33.71
N ALA A 15 21.52 -9.36 -32.85
CA ALA A 15 21.59 -9.54 -31.40
C ALA A 15 20.27 -9.17 -30.70
N THR A 16 19.65 -8.07 -31.09
CA THR A 16 18.39 -7.58 -30.50
C THR A 16 17.19 -8.49 -30.81
N SER A 17 17.16 -9.08 -32.00
CA SER A 17 16.14 -10.05 -32.42
C SER A 17 16.16 -11.36 -31.62
N VAL A 18 17.31 -11.73 -31.02
CA VAL A 18 17.46 -12.96 -30.22
C VAL A 18 16.92 -12.78 -28.80
N ALA A 19 17.02 -11.58 -28.22
CA ALA A 19 16.55 -11.30 -26.86
C ALA A 19 15.01 -11.37 -26.75
N ALA A 20 14.29 -10.74 -27.68
CA ALA A 20 12.83 -10.81 -27.74
C ALA A 20 12.33 -12.27 -27.90
N ALA A 21 12.98 -13.04 -28.78
CA ALA A 21 12.66 -14.45 -29.03
C ALA A 21 12.82 -15.35 -27.79
N GLN A 22 13.68 -14.99 -26.82
CA GLN A 22 13.80 -15.73 -25.55
C GLN A 22 12.66 -15.45 -24.56
N LYS A 23 11.93 -14.32 -24.69
CA LYS A 23 10.81 -13.96 -23.81
C LYS A 23 9.41 -14.20 -24.41
N GLY A 24 9.34 -14.59 -25.70
CA GLY A 24 8.07 -14.82 -26.41
C GLY A 24 7.30 -13.55 -26.80
N LEU A 25 7.79 -12.37 -26.44
CA LEU A 25 7.24 -11.09 -26.89
C LEU A 25 7.54 -10.86 -28.39
N PRO A 26 6.65 -10.18 -29.14
CA PRO A 26 6.90 -9.85 -30.54
C PRO A 26 7.91 -8.70 -30.73
N VAL A 27 8.29 -8.03 -29.63
CA VAL A 27 9.19 -6.86 -29.57
C VAL A 27 10.11 -6.97 -28.36
N ASP A 28 11.29 -6.34 -28.42
CA ASP A 28 12.25 -6.31 -27.29
C ASP A 28 11.71 -5.53 -26.07
N LYS A 29 10.95 -4.46 -26.31
CA LYS A 29 10.19 -3.70 -25.31
C LYS A 29 8.82 -3.32 -25.85
N VAL A 30 7.79 -3.48 -25.02
CA VAL A 30 6.44 -2.99 -25.29
C VAL A 30 6.40 -1.47 -25.09
N TYR A 31 5.99 -0.74 -26.13
CA TYR A 31 5.76 0.70 -26.08
C TYR A 31 4.39 0.97 -26.70
N GLY A 32 3.37 1.16 -25.86
CA GLY A 32 1.99 1.19 -26.33
C GLY A 32 1.05 2.16 -25.64
N VAL A 33 -0.19 2.14 -26.11
CA VAL A 33 -1.33 2.88 -25.53
C VAL A 33 -2.57 1.98 -25.47
N ASN A 34 -3.41 2.21 -24.46
CA ASN A 34 -4.73 1.61 -24.40
C ASN A 34 -5.67 2.32 -25.39
N LEU A 35 -6.58 1.57 -26.01
CA LEU A 35 -7.69 2.11 -26.80
C LEU A 35 -8.96 2.26 -25.95
N GLY A 36 -8.81 2.84 -24.76
CA GLY A 36 -9.88 3.04 -23.79
C GLY A 36 -11.07 3.83 -24.36
N SER A 37 -12.25 3.57 -23.82
CA SER A 37 -13.56 4.00 -24.34
C SER A 37 -13.97 3.49 -25.73
N TRP A 38 -13.11 2.83 -26.52
CA TRP A 38 -13.46 2.52 -27.92
C TRP A 38 -14.50 1.41 -28.09
N LEU A 39 -14.25 0.19 -27.61
CA LEU A 39 -15.18 -0.96 -27.76
C LEU A 39 -15.82 -1.40 -26.44
N LEU A 40 -15.43 -0.72 -25.36
CA LEU A 40 -16.04 -0.69 -24.05
C LEU A 40 -15.96 0.78 -23.63
N SER A 41 -17.09 1.40 -23.28
CA SER A 41 -17.21 2.84 -23.01
C SER A 41 -17.02 3.24 -21.55
N GLU A 42 -16.19 4.27 -21.32
CA GLU A 42 -16.04 4.94 -20.01
C GLU A 42 -16.42 6.42 -20.09
N PRO A 43 -17.58 6.83 -19.57
CA PRO A 43 -18.12 8.17 -19.81
C PRO A 43 -17.23 9.35 -19.40
N TRP A 44 -16.32 9.17 -18.44
CA TRP A 44 -15.40 10.22 -18.00
C TRP A 44 -14.36 10.62 -19.07
N MET A 45 -14.08 9.72 -20.02
CA MET A 45 -13.18 9.97 -21.15
C MET A 45 -13.85 10.77 -22.28
N PHE A 46 -15.19 10.74 -22.38
CA PHE A 46 -15.93 11.42 -23.45
C PHE A 46 -17.29 12.00 -22.99
N PRO A 47 -17.29 12.86 -21.96
CA PRO A 47 -18.50 13.21 -21.23
C PRO A 47 -19.55 13.95 -22.07
N LYS A 48 -19.17 14.74 -23.08
CA LYS A 48 -20.15 15.42 -23.95
C LYS A 48 -20.69 14.49 -25.02
N GLU A 49 -19.84 13.69 -25.66
CA GLU A 49 -20.36 12.70 -26.63
C GLU A 49 -21.29 11.70 -25.93
N TRP A 50 -20.98 11.27 -24.69
CA TRP A 50 -21.87 10.42 -23.89
C TRP A 50 -23.23 11.08 -23.59
N VAL A 51 -23.24 12.28 -23.03
CA VAL A 51 -24.48 12.94 -22.58
C VAL A 51 -25.23 13.62 -23.73
N GLU A 52 -24.56 14.44 -24.53
CA GLU A 52 -25.17 15.29 -25.56
C GLU A 52 -25.51 14.52 -26.85
N THR A 53 -24.74 13.46 -27.19
CA THR A 53 -24.88 12.72 -28.46
C THR A 53 -25.42 11.30 -28.30
N MET A 54 -24.90 10.53 -27.34
CA MET A 54 -25.35 9.15 -27.11
C MET A 54 -26.62 9.10 -26.23
N GLY A 55 -26.85 10.08 -25.36
CA GLY A 55 -28.02 10.18 -24.49
C GLY A 55 -27.85 9.48 -23.13
N GLY A 56 -26.60 9.22 -22.72
CA GLY A 56 -26.25 8.80 -21.37
C GLY A 56 -26.39 9.93 -20.35
N GLU A 57 -26.03 9.63 -19.12
CA GLU A 57 -26.13 10.54 -17.97
C GLU A 57 -24.82 10.56 -17.17
N SER A 58 -24.66 11.60 -16.36
CA SER A 58 -23.57 11.76 -15.40
C SER A 58 -24.19 11.87 -13.99
N CYS A 59 -23.72 11.04 -13.06
CA CYS A 59 -24.19 11.01 -11.68
C CYS A 59 -23.08 10.50 -10.74
N ASP A 60 -23.11 10.93 -9.48
CA ASP A 60 -22.13 10.52 -8.46
C ASP A 60 -22.28 9.05 -8.02
N ASP A 61 -23.49 8.48 -8.20
CA ASP A 61 -23.82 7.07 -7.96
C ASP A 61 -24.38 6.46 -9.24
N CYS A 62 -23.57 5.61 -9.88
CA CYS A 62 -23.91 4.97 -11.15
C CYS A 62 -25.15 4.06 -11.11
N SER A 63 -25.68 3.72 -9.93
CA SER A 63 -26.92 2.95 -9.81
C SER A 63 -28.18 3.79 -10.08
N GLN A 64 -28.04 5.11 -10.16
CA GLN A 64 -29.15 6.07 -10.27
C GLN A 64 -29.34 6.66 -11.68
N CYS A 65 -28.40 6.47 -12.61
CA CYS A 65 -28.48 7.03 -13.97
C CYS A 65 -27.81 6.14 -15.04
N ALA A 66 -28.02 6.48 -16.32
CA ALA A 66 -27.39 5.83 -17.47
C ALA A 66 -25.89 6.18 -17.62
N ALA A 67 -25.07 5.76 -16.64
CA ALA A 67 -23.62 5.94 -16.59
C ALA A 67 -22.82 4.69 -16.99
N SER A 68 -23.48 3.63 -17.47
CA SER A 68 -22.85 2.40 -17.99
C SER A 68 -23.43 2.02 -19.35
N GLU A 69 -22.74 1.18 -20.15
CA GLU A 69 -23.30 0.66 -21.40
C GLU A 69 -24.64 -0.06 -21.16
N PHE A 70 -24.71 -0.85 -20.09
CA PHE A 70 -25.89 -1.61 -19.72
C PHE A 70 -27.11 -0.73 -19.51
N ASP A 71 -26.93 0.34 -18.73
CA ASP A 71 -28.01 1.25 -18.38
C ASP A 71 -28.36 2.21 -19.53
N LEU A 72 -27.40 2.54 -20.40
CA LEU A 72 -27.66 3.28 -21.64
C LEU A 72 -28.50 2.45 -22.64
N VAL A 73 -28.16 1.18 -22.88
CA VAL A 73 -28.92 0.31 -23.78
C VAL A 73 -30.34 0.07 -23.24
N LYS A 74 -30.46 -0.11 -21.92
CA LYS A 74 -31.74 -0.23 -21.20
C LYS A 74 -32.58 1.05 -21.26
N LYS A 75 -31.97 2.24 -21.21
CA LYS A 75 -32.63 3.55 -21.33
C LYS A 75 -33.12 3.84 -22.75
N LEU A 76 -32.29 3.58 -23.77
CA LEU A 76 -32.59 3.93 -25.17
C LEU A 76 -33.43 2.87 -25.91
N GLY A 77 -33.36 1.61 -25.46
CA GLY A 77 -33.77 0.46 -26.25
C GLY A 77 -32.72 0.06 -27.29
N GLN A 78 -32.63 -1.25 -27.56
CA GLN A 78 -31.54 -1.89 -28.30
C GLN A 78 -31.22 -1.22 -29.65
N ASP A 79 -32.21 -0.98 -30.52
CA ASP A 79 -31.95 -0.47 -31.87
C ASP A 79 -31.44 0.99 -31.89
N LYS A 80 -31.85 1.81 -30.91
CA LYS A 80 -31.34 3.18 -30.76
C LYS A 80 -29.96 3.20 -30.10
N ALA A 81 -29.72 2.33 -29.12
CA ALA A 81 -28.40 2.13 -28.54
C ALA A 81 -27.38 1.69 -29.60
N ASP A 82 -27.71 0.66 -30.39
CA ASP A 82 -26.87 0.19 -31.50
C ASP A 82 -26.60 1.27 -32.57
N GLN A 83 -27.46 2.28 -32.71
CA GLN A 83 -27.20 3.41 -33.59
C GLN A 83 -26.10 4.32 -33.00
N VAL A 84 -26.21 4.69 -31.72
CA VAL A 84 -25.27 5.63 -31.09
C VAL A 84 -23.91 4.99 -30.82
N PHE A 85 -23.86 3.74 -30.37
CA PHE A 85 -22.61 2.99 -30.23
C PHE A 85 -21.91 2.79 -31.59
N ARG A 86 -22.66 2.45 -32.65
CA ARG A 86 -22.11 2.34 -34.03
C ARG A 86 -21.55 3.65 -34.56
N GLN A 87 -22.16 4.78 -34.21
CA GLN A 87 -21.62 6.10 -34.51
C GLN A 87 -20.31 6.31 -33.77
N HIS A 88 -20.31 6.17 -32.44
CA HIS A 88 -19.13 6.31 -31.58
C HIS A 88 -17.96 5.42 -32.03
N TRP A 89 -18.17 4.12 -32.20
CA TRP A 89 -17.17 3.17 -32.69
C TRP A 89 -16.58 3.52 -34.06
N SER A 90 -17.28 4.31 -34.87
CA SER A 90 -16.84 4.75 -36.21
C SER A 90 -16.00 6.03 -36.20
N THR A 91 -16.15 6.88 -35.18
CA THR A 91 -15.49 8.19 -35.03
C THR A 91 -14.44 8.22 -33.91
N TRP A 92 -14.59 7.41 -32.87
CA TRP A 92 -13.65 7.37 -31.74
C TRP A 92 -12.32 6.69 -32.09
N PHE A 93 -12.29 5.74 -33.01
CA PHE A 93 -11.03 5.16 -33.49
C PHE A 93 -10.98 5.03 -35.02
N THR A 94 -10.00 5.69 -35.62
CA THR A 94 -9.91 5.95 -37.05
C THR A 94 -8.56 5.53 -37.64
N GLN A 95 -8.40 5.62 -38.97
CA GLN A 95 -7.09 5.45 -39.60
C GLN A 95 -6.13 6.58 -39.20
N GLU A 96 -6.63 7.78 -38.90
CA GLU A 96 -5.83 8.93 -38.45
C GLU A 96 -5.23 8.69 -37.05
N ASP A 97 -5.99 8.06 -36.15
CA ASP A 97 -5.49 7.59 -34.85
C ASP A 97 -4.35 6.57 -35.03
N VAL A 98 -4.56 5.57 -35.89
CA VAL A 98 -3.54 4.54 -36.19
C VAL A 98 -2.30 5.13 -36.85
N ASP A 99 -2.47 6.10 -37.74
CA ASP A 99 -1.37 6.82 -38.39
C ASP A 99 -0.58 7.65 -37.37
N ALA A 100 -1.26 8.27 -36.40
CA ALA A 100 -0.65 9.07 -35.34
C ALA A 100 0.04 8.21 -34.25
N ILE A 101 -0.53 7.06 -33.87
CA ILE A 101 0.10 6.07 -32.98
C ILE A 101 1.43 5.59 -33.57
N ALA A 102 1.42 5.20 -34.85
CA ALA A 102 2.64 4.81 -35.57
C ALA A 102 3.63 5.99 -35.73
N ALA A 103 3.14 7.21 -35.96
CA ALA A 103 3.99 8.40 -36.04
C ALA A 103 4.65 8.78 -34.70
N ALA A 104 4.03 8.41 -33.57
CA ALA A 104 4.58 8.54 -32.22
C ALA A 104 5.51 7.39 -31.80
N GLY A 105 5.88 6.49 -32.73
CA GLY A 105 6.85 5.42 -32.51
C GLY A 105 6.35 4.24 -31.67
N LEU A 106 5.06 4.22 -31.33
CA LEU A 106 4.45 3.14 -30.55
C LEU A 106 4.33 1.86 -31.36
N ASN A 107 4.63 0.72 -30.74
CA ASN A 107 4.67 -0.60 -31.37
C ASN A 107 3.51 -1.52 -30.97
N THR A 108 2.77 -1.18 -29.90
CA THR A 108 1.73 -2.03 -29.30
C THR A 108 0.48 -1.23 -28.96
N VAL A 109 -0.70 -1.86 -28.99
CA VAL A 109 -1.91 -1.36 -28.33
C VAL A 109 -2.58 -2.44 -27.48
N ARG A 110 -3.17 -2.04 -26.35
CA ARG A 110 -4.10 -2.86 -25.56
C ARG A 110 -5.53 -2.43 -25.90
N ILE A 111 -6.41 -3.38 -26.14
CA ILE A 111 -7.78 -3.13 -26.58
C ILE A 111 -8.76 -3.71 -25.55
N PRO A 112 -9.32 -2.88 -24.66
CA PRO A 112 -10.40 -3.26 -23.75
C PRO A 112 -11.62 -3.80 -24.48
N LEU A 113 -12.09 -5.00 -24.08
CA LEU A 113 -13.28 -5.63 -24.64
C LEU A 113 -14.21 -6.15 -23.54
N GLY A 114 -15.50 -5.81 -23.63
CA GLY A 114 -16.55 -6.50 -22.91
C GLY A 114 -16.96 -7.81 -23.56
N TYR A 115 -17.41 -8.79 -22.77
CA TYR A 115 -17.81 -10.11 -23.28
C TYR A 115 -18.89 -10.05 -24.38
N TRP A 116 -19.72 -8.99 -24.38
CA TRP A 116 -20.78 -8.74 -25.35
C TRP A 116 -20.29 -8.47 -26.79
N ILE A 117 -18.99 -8.24 -26.98
CA ILE A 117 -18.35 -8.26 -28.31
C ILE A 117 -18.64 -9.58 -29.04
N ILE A 118 -18.80 -10.68 -28.30
CA ILE A 118 -19.34 -11.96 -28.78
C ILE A 118 -20.83 -12.02 -28.42
N GLU A 119 -21.67 -11.49 -29.32
CA GLU A 119 -23.10 -11.27 -29.09
C GLU A 119 -23.88 -12.50 -28.59
N ASP A 120 -23.44 -13.70 -28.98
CA ASP A 120 -24.05 -14.99 -28.68
C ASP A 120 -23.83 -15.45 -27.22
N LEU A 121 -22.96 -14.76 -26.47
CA LEU A 121 -22.77 -14.98 -25.02
C LEU A 121 -23.74 -14.16 -24.15
N VAL A 122 -24.52 -13.24 -24.74
CA VAL A 122 -25.38 -12.29 -24.02
C VAL A 122 -26.82 -12.84 -23.89
N ASP A 123 -27.33 -12.95 -22.67
CA ASP A 123 -28.75 -13.32 -22.46
C ASP A 123 -29.66 -12.11 -22.68
N ARG A 124 -30.08 -11.92 -23.93
CA ARG A 124 -30.88 -10.78 -24.42
C ARG A 124 -32.25 -10.61 -23.75
N ARG A 125 -32.62 -11.46 -22.80
CA ARG A 125 -33.82 -11.32 -21.94
C ARG A 125 -33.55 -10.51 -20.67
N THR A 126 -32.29 -10.47 -20.22
CA THR A 126 -31.86 -9.88 -18.93
C THR A 126 -30.63 -8.99 -19.04
N GLU A 127 -29.91 -9.04 -20.16
CA GLU A 127 -28.64 -8.35 -20.38
C GLU A 127 -28.74 -7.40 -21.59
N PHE A 128 -28.51 -6.11 -21.34
CA PHE A 128 -28.73 -5.03 -22.29
C PHE A 128 -27.37 -4.49 -22.78
N TYR A 129 -26.82 -5.02 -23.86
CA TYR A 129 -25.51 -4.55 -24.39
C TYR A 129 -25.60 -4.25 -25.89
N PRO A 130 -24.78 -3.33 -26.44
CA PRO A 130 -24.86 -2.97 -27.86
C PRO A 130 -24.48 -4.13 -28.80
N ARG A 131 -24.95 -4.09 -30.04
CA ARG A 131 -24.67 -5.08 -31.09
C ARG A 131 -23.78 -4.50 -32.20
N GLY A 132 -22.92 -5.34 -32.79
CA GLY A 132 -22.10 -5.02 -33.97
C GLY A 132 -20.62 -4.69 -33.70
N GLY A 133 -20.16 -4.61 -32.45
CA GLY A 133 -18.81 -4.17 -32.09
C GLY A 133 -17.68 -5.01 -32.73
N LEU A 134 -17.90 -6.31 -32.94
CA LEU A 134 -16.92 -7.21 -33.55
C LEU A 134 -16.49 -6.80 -34.96
N MET A 135 -17.39 -6.15 -35.73
CA MET A 135 -17.07 -5.58 -37.04
C MET A 135 -16.07 -4.41 -36.92
N TYR A 136 -16.19 -3.62 -35.85
CA TYR A 136 -15.30 -2.50 -35.56
C TYR A 136 -13.95 -2.97 -35.04
N LEU A 137 -13.92 -3.99 -34.17
CA LEU A 137 -12.68 -4.67 -33.79
C LEU A 137 -11.89 -5.12 -35.03
N LYS A 138 -12.52 -5.90 -35.92
CA LYS A 138 -11.90 -6.33 -37.19
C LYS A 138 -11.39 -5.18 -38.05
N LYS A 139 -12.16 -4.08 -38.16
CA LYS A 139 -11.72 -2.87 -38.86
C LYS A 139 -10.47 -2.27 -38.21
N GLY A 140 -10.44 -2.12 -36.88
CA GLY A 140 -9.31 -1.58 -36.14
C GLY A 140 -8.05 -2.44 -36.25
N LEU A 141 -8.17 -3.74 -36.01
CA LEU A 141 -7.06 -4.69 -36.14
C LEU A 141 -6.45 -4.65 -37.55
N ARG A 142 -7.27 -4.60 -38.62
CA ARG A 142 -6.78 -4.42 -40.00
C ARG A 142 -6.11 -3.07 -40.25
N MET A 143 -6.47 -1.99 -39.53
CA MET A 143 -5.76 -0.71 -39.64
C MET A 143 -4.40 -0.79 -38.93
N LEU A 144 -4.36 -1.35 -37.72
CA LEU A 144 -3.14 -1.56 -36.90
C LEU A 144 -2.13 -2.49 -37.61
N GLN A 145 -2.62 -3.60 -38.18
CA GLN A 145 -1.86 -4.57 -38.98
C GLN A 145 -1.05 -3.90 -40.09
N LYS A 146 -1.63 -2.92 -40.81
CA LYS A 146 -0.96 -2.19 -41.91
C LYS A 146 0.21 -1.31 -41.45
N LYS A 147 0.35 -1.08 -40.14
CA LYS A 147 1.48 -0.36 -39.52
C LYS A 147 2.45 -1.30 -38.79
N GLY A 148 2.15 -2.59 -38.73
CA GLY A 148 2.91 -3.54 -37.90
C GLY A 148 2.70 -3.34 -36.40
N ILE A 149 1.59 -2.71 -35.97
CA ILE A 149 1.29 -2.52 -34.56
C ILE A 149 0.74 -3.84 -33.98
N HIS A 150 1.38 -4.31 -32.91
CA HIS A 150 1.00 -5.51 -32.16
C HIS A 150 -0.17 -5.24 -31.23
N VAL A 151 -0.97 -6.28 -30.94
CA VAL A 151 -2.20 -6.14 -30.17
C VAL A 151 -2.26 -7.12 -29.00
N LEU A 152 -2.47 -6.56 -27.80
CA LEU A 152 -2.99 -7.27 -26.64
C LEU A 152 -4.51 -7.11 -26.64
N LEU A 153 -5.25 -8.22 -26.72
CA LEU A 153 -6.70 -8.21 -26.52
C LEU A 153 -7.00 -8.36 -25.04
N ASP A 154 -7.59 -7.34 -24.45
CA ASP A 154 -7.88 -7.29 -23.02
C ASP A 154 -9.34 -7.72 -22.76
N PHE A 155 -9.51 -8.71 -21.89
CA PHE A 155 -10.83 -9.11 -21.40
C PHE A 155 -11.23 -8.21 -20.23
N HIS A 156 -11.76 -7.03 -20.58
CA HIS A 156 -11.91 -5.93 -19.65
C HIS A 156 -13.22 -5.96 -18.85
N ALA A 157 -14.30 -6.47 -19.44
CA ALA A 157 -15.59 -6.61 -18.76
C ALA A 157 -16.21 -8.00 -18.90
N MET A 158 -16.13 -8.73 -17.79
CA MET A 158 -16.47 -10.14 -17.67
C MET A 158 -17.99 -10.38 -17.52
N PRO A 159 -18.50 -11.55 -17.93
CA PRO A 159 -19.89 -11.94 -17.69
C PRO A 159 -20.25 -11.89 -16.21
N GLY A 160 -21.33 -11.20 -15.86
CA GLY A 160 -21.77 -11.06 -14.46
C GLY A 160 -21.04 -10.02 -13.61
N VAL A 161 -20.08 -9.28 -14.18
CA VAL A 161 -19.27 -8.22 -13.55
C VAL A 161 -18.34 -8.75 -12.42
N ALA A 162 -17.10 -8.25 -12.38
CA ALA A 162 -16.06 -8.72 -11.46
C ALA A 162 -15.96 -7.96 -10.13
N ALA A 163 -16.44 -6.71 -10.05
CA ALA A 163 -16.42 -5.90 -8.83
C ALA A 163 -17.67 -4.98 -8.74
N VAL A 164 -18.01 -4.57 -7.52
CA VAL A 164 -19.20 -3.74 -7.25
C VAL A 164 -19.07 -2.34 -7.85
N GLN A 165 -20.20 -1.78 -8.31
CA GLN A 165 -20.35 -0.40 -8.82
C GLN A 165 -19.42 -0.02 -9.99
N GLN A 166 -18.77 -0.99 -10.66
CA GLN A 166 -17.90 -0.73 -11.80
C GLN A 166 -18.70 -0.40 -13.08
N MET A 167 -19.18 0.84 -13.21
CA MET A 167 -19.82 1.33 -14.43
C MET A 167 -18.91 1.23 -15.66
N PHE A 168 -17.59 1.35 -15.43
CA PHE A 168 -16.52 1.23 -16.43
C PHE A 168 -16.36 -0.21 -16.95
N ALA A 169 -16.66 -1.22 -16.13
CA ALA A 169 -16.82 -2.61 -16.58
C ALA A 169 -18.17 -2.85 -17.31
N GLY A 170 -18.69 -1.84 -18.01
CA GLY A 170 -19.93 -1.84 -18.80
C GLY A 170 -21.25 -1.90 -18.02
N ARG A 171 -21.24 -2.18 -16.71
CA ARG A 171 -22.47 -2.29 -15.89
C ARG A 171 -22.23 -1.94 -14.42
N CYS A 172 -22.94 -0.93 -13.93
CA CYS A 172 -23.04 -0.67 -12.49
C CYS A 172 -23.93 -1.73 -11.82
N THR A 173 -23.41 -2.44 -10.80
CA THR A 173 -24.16 -3.45 -10.04
C THR A 173 -23.58 -3.64 -8.64
N ALA A 174 -24.43 -3.92 -7.64
CA ALA A 174 -24.00 -4.38 -6.33
C ALA A 174 -23.93 -5.93 -6.24
N ASP A 175 -24.60 -6.62 -7.16
CA ASP A 175 -24.55 -8.07 -7.32
C ASP A 175 -23.41 -8.43 -8.28
N VAL A 176 -22.36 -9.06 -7.74
CA VAL A 176 -21.14 -9.48 -8.45
C VAL A 176 -21.22 -10.99 -8.69
N GLN A 177 -21.29 -11.38 -9.96
CA GLN A 177 -21.59 -12.76 -10.35
C GLN A 177 -20.48 -13.40 -11.20
N PHE A 178 -19.39 -12.70 -11.53
CA PHE A 178 -18.31 -13.27 -12.35
C PHE A 178 -17.67 -14.51 -11.74
N TYR A 179 -17.37 -14.51 -10.44
CA TYR A 179 -16.73 -15.63 -9.73
C TYR A 179 -17.70 -16.80 -9.44
N THR A 180 -18.39 -17.27 -10.48
CA THR A 180 -19.30 -18.42 -10.46
C THR A 180 -19.04 -19.29 -11.68
N GLU A 181 -19.15 -20.61 -11.55
CA GLU A 181 -18.89 -21.56 -12.66
C GLU A 181 -19.66 -21.20 -13.95
N LYS A 182 -20.90 -20.70 -13.83
CA LYS A 182 -21.70 -20.22 -14.98
C LYS A 182 -21.01 -19.10 -15.76
N ASN A 183 -20.45 -18.11 -15.07
CA ASN A 183 -19.82 -16.96 -15.73
C ASN A 183 -18.35 -17.21 -16.08
N TYR A 184 -17.65 -18.08 -15.33
CA TYR A 184 -16.39 -18.69 -15.75
C TYR A 184 -16.56 -19.47 -17.06
N GLU A 185 -17.57 -20.34 -17.23
CA GLU A 185 -17.82 -21.04 -18.51
C GLU A 185 -18.06 -20.06 -19.67
N ARG A 186 -18.84 -18.98 -19.45
CA ARG A 186 -19.05 -17.93 -20.46
C ARG A 186 -17.74 -17.21 -20.84
N ALA A 187 -16.89 -16.91 -19.85
CA ALA A 187 -15.60 -16.25 -20.06
C ALA A 187 -14.58 -17.17 -20.76
N LEU A 188 -14.55 -18.47 -20.42
CA LEU A 188 -13.76 -19.46 -21.13
C LEU A 188 -14.25 -19.65 -22.58
N THR A 189 -15.56 -19.62 -22.83
CA THR A 189 -16.10 -19.63 -24.20
C THR A 189 -15.73 -18.36 -24.98
N TRP A 190 -15.70 -17.18 -24.35
CA TRP A 190 -15.15 -15.96 -24.97
C TRP A 190 -13.69 -16.18 -25.38
N THR A 191 -12.85 -16.67 -24.47
CA THR A 191 -11.43 -16.98 -24.72
C THR A 191 -11.26 -17.95 -25.91
N ALA A 192 -12.04 -19.02 -25.95
CA ALA A 192 -12.01 -19.99 -27.04
C ALA A 192 -12.42 -19.37 -28.39
N VAL A 193 -13.41 -18.48 -28.41
CA VAL A 193 -13.82 -17.75 -29.63
C VAL A 193 -12.72 -16.78 -30.08
N MET A 194 -12.18 -15.95 -29.19
CA MET A 194 -11.14 -14.96 -29.53
C MET A 194 -9.83 -15.62 -29.99
N THR A 195 -9.45 -16.75 -29.38
CA THR A 195 -8.30 -17.57 -29.81
C THR A 195 -8.55 -18.13 -31.22
N ASN A 196 -9.73 -18.69 -31.49
CA ASN A 196 -10.08 -19.18 -32.83
C ASN A 196 -10.10 -18.06 -33.87
N MET A 197 -10.62 -16.88 -33.55
CA MET A 197 -10.59 -15.72 -34.44
C MET A 197 -9.16 -15.30 -34.75
N THR A 198 -8.25 -15.32 -33.77
CA THR A 198 -6.85 -14.93 -33.97
C THR A 198 -6.13 -15.80 -34.99
N TYR A 199 -6.36 -17.13 -34.98
CA TYR A 199 -5.76 -18.04 -35.96
C TYR A 199 -6.51 -18.11 -37.30
N GLN A 200 -7.84 -18.00 -37.31
CA GLN A 200 -8.65 -18.16 -38.53
C GLN A 200 -8.86 -16.86 -39.33
N ASP A 201 -8.84 -15.69 -38.68
CA ASP A 201 -9.15 -14.41 -39.32
C ASP A 201 -7.86 -13.61 -39.63
N PRO A 202 -7.58 -13.29 -40.91
CA PRO A 202 -6.40 -12.51 -41.27
C PRO A 202 -6.33 -11.13 -40.62
N ASP A 203 -7.48 -10.52 -40.26
CA ASP A 203 -7.52 -9.21 -39.61
C ASP A 203 -6.85 -9.24 -38.22
N PHE A 204 -6.87 -10.38 -37.51
CA PHE A 204 -6.33 -10.53 -36.16
C PHE A 204 -4.84 -10.90 -36.12
N SER A 205 -4.15 -10.98 -37.26
CA SER A 205 -2.79 -11.56 -37.35
C SER A 205 -1.67 -10.77 -36.64
N THR A 206 -1.93 -9.60 -36.06
CA THR A 206 -1.00 -8.90 -35.15
C THR A 206 -1.35 -9.02 -33.66
N VAL A 207 -2.41 -9.76 -33.31
CA VAL A 207 -2.69 -10.15 -31.92
C VAL A 207 -1.62 -11.13 -31.45
N PHE A 208 -0.91 -10.78 -30.37
CA PHE A 208 0.15 -11.63 -29.79
C PHE A 208 -0.22 -12.16 -28.41
N ALA A 209 -1.20 -11.56 -27.75
CA ALA A 209 -1.60 -11.88 -26.38
C ALA A 209 -3.11 -11.70 -26.17
N ILE A 210 -3.68 -12.50 -25.26
CA ILE A 210 -5.04 -12.35 -24.77
C ILE A 210 -4.99 -12.32 -23.24
N GLU A 211 -5.54 -11.28 -22.65
CA GLU A 211 -5.67 -11.12 -21.19
C GLU A 211 -6.86 -11.89 -20.65
N ALA A 212 -6.70 -12.52 -19.48
CA ALA A 212 -7.74 -13.38 -18.91
C ALA A 212 -8.85 -12.59 -18.22
N VAL A 213 -8.48 -11.60 -17.41
CA VAL A 213 -9.36 -10.73 -16.61
C VAL A 213 -8.61 -9.45 -16.29
N ASN A 214 -9.12 -8.31 -16.74
CA ASN A 214 -8.73 -7.00 -16.23
C ASN A 214 -9.17 -6.83 -14.76
N GLU A 215 -8.30 -6.24 -13.93
CA GLU A 215 -8.60 -5.77 -12.57
C GLU A 215 -9.59 -6.65 -11.74
N PRO A 216 -9.28 -7.93 -11.46
CA PRO A 216 -10.08 -8.73 -10.54
C PRO A 216 -10.06 -8.10 -9.13
N VAL A 217 -11.03 -8.46 -8.27
CA VAL A 217 -11.11 -7.89 -6.91
C VAL A 217 -9.82 -8.18 -6.14
N MET A 218 -9.13 -7.11 -5.71
CA MET A 218 -7.82 -7.18 -5.06
C MET A 218 -7.82 -8.06 -3.78
N ASP A 219 -8.95 -8.25 -3.11
CA ASP A 219 -9.06 -9.19 -1.99
C ASP A 219 -9.32 -10.61 -2.51
N ALA A 220 -8.31 -11.47 -2.54
CA ALA A 220 -8.43 -12.83 -3.07
C ALA A 220 -9.45 -13.70 -2.31
N SER A 221 -9.78 -13.37 -1.04
CA SER A 221 -10.85 -14.04 -0.30
C SER A 221 -12.24 -13.83 -0.91
N LYS A 222 -12.39 -12.84 -1.80
CA LYS A 222 -13.62 -12.52 -2.55
C LYS A 222 -13.63 -13.04 -3.99
N THR A 223 -12.60 -13.76 -4.43
CA THR A 223 -12.49 -14.30 -5.81
C THR A 223 -12.44 -15.85 -5.82
N PRO A 224 -13.52 -16.54 -5.40
CA PRO A 224 -13.54 -18.00 -5.26
C PRO A 224 -13.28 -18.71 -6.60
N GLY A 225 -12.40 -19.73 -6.58
CA GLY A 225 -12.02 -20.51 -7.78
C GLY A 225 -11.22 -19.74 -8.83
N TYR A 226 -10.75 -18.52 -8.55
CA TYR A 226 -10.09 -17.69 -9.57
C TYR A 226 -8.78 -18.31 -10.11
N GLY A 227 -8.01 -19.00 -9.26
CA GLY A 227 -6.82 -19.75 -9.70
C GLY A 227 -7.14 -20.97 -10.60
N ASP A 228 -8.31 -21.59 -10.41
CA ASP A 228 -8.80 -22.67 -11.28
C ASP A 228 -9.30 -22.10 -12.61
N TYR A 229 -9.97 -20.94 -12.59
CA TYR A 229 -10.29 -20.18 -13.80
C TYR A 229 -9.01 -19.82 -14.59
N GLN A 230 -7.95 -19.34 -13.94
CA GLN A 230 -6.66 -19.04 -14.59
C GLN A 230 -6.07 -20.29 -15.27
N ARG A 231 -6.03 -21.45 -14.57
CA ARG A 231 -5.59 -22.73 -15.15
C ARG A 231 -6.45 -23.16 -16.36
N ARG A 232 -7.77 -23.10 -16.21
CA ARG A 232 -8.73 -23.44 -17.28
C ARG A 232 -8.60 -22.50 -18.49
N PHE A 233 -8.34 -21.20 -18.28
CA PHE A 233 -8.11 -20.21 -19.34
C PHE A 233 -6.91 -20.60 -20.22
N VAL A 234 -5.76 -20.92 -19.59
CA VAL A 234 -4.58 -21.38 -20.33
C VAL A 234 -4.88 -22.68 -21.08
N LYS A 235 -5.49 -23.68 -20.42
CA LYS A 235 -5.80 -24.97 -21.04
C LYS A 235 -6.76 -24.83 -22.23
N VAL A 236 -7.77 -23.96 -22.15
CA VAL A 236 -8.71 -23.66 -23.26
C VAL A 236 -7.99 -23.00 -24.44
N LEU A 237 -7.07 -22.06 -24.20
CA LEU A 237 -6.30 -21.42 -25.26
C LEU A 237 -5.36 -22.42 -25.96
N ARG A 238 -4.63 -23.26 -25.20
CA ARG A 238 -3.74 -24.30 -25.77
C ARG A 238 -4.51 -25.40 -26.52
N GLU A 239 -5.69 -25.80 -26.03
CA GLU A 239 -6.60 -26.71 -26.75
C GLU A 239 -7.04 -26.15 -28.11
N VAL A 240 -7.34 -24.85 -28.20
CA VAL A 240 -7.68 -24.22 -29.47
C VAL A 240 -6.46 -24.16 -30.40
N GLU A 241 -5.30 -23.74 -29.91
CA GLU A 241 -4.04 -23.73 -30.68
C GLU A 241 -3.70 -25.11 -31.27
N GLN A 242 -3.76 -26.16 -30.44
CA GLN A 242 -3.52 -27.55 -30.88
C GLN A 242 -4.51 -27.98 -31.98
N ARG A 243 -5.79 -27.59 -31.86
CA ARG A 243 -6.83 -27.86 -32.88
C ARG A 243 -6.64 -27.04 -34.17
N GLN A 244 -5.93 -25.92 -34.12
CA GLN A 244 -5.48 -25.16 -35.30
C GLN A 244 -4.15 -25.68 -35.87
N GLY A 245 -3.53 -26.69 -35.24
CA GLY A 245 -2.25 -27.27 -35.68
C GLY A 245 -1.01 -26.49 -35.24
N ILE A 246 -1.16 -25.56 -34.28
CA ILE A 246 -0.06 -24.79 -33.71
C ILE A 246 0.66 -25.64 -32.65
N GLN A 247 2.00 -25.58 -32.62
CA GLN A 247 2.82 -26.26 -31.61
C GLN A 247 3.56 -25.25 -30.75
N CYS A 248 3.47 -25.41 -29.42
CA CYS A 248 4.10 -24.52 -28.45
C CYS A 248 5.18 -25.27 -27.68
N SER A 249 6.37 -24.70 -27.60
CA SER A 249 7.44 -25.19 -26.72
C SER A 249 6.97 -25.19 -25.26
N GLY A 250 7.16 -26.31 -24.57
CA GLY A 250 6.68 -26.49 -23.19
C GLY A 250 5.26 -27.05 -23.06
N VAL A 251 4.50 -27.21 -24.16
CA VAL A 251 3.34 -28.10 -24.17
C VAL A 251 3.85 -29.53 -24.13
N ASP A 252 3.68 -30.19 -22.98
CA ASP A 252 3.72 -31.64 -22.90
C ASP A 252 2.54 -32.17 -23.75
N PRO A 253 2.79 -32.85 -24.89
CA PRO A 253 1.70 -33.30 -25.76
C PRO A 253 0.88 -34.33 -24.99
N ILE A 254 -0.42 -34.09 -24.77
CA ILE A 254 -1.28 -34.84 -23.83
C ILE A 254 -1.06 -36.36 -23.97
N GLY A 255 -0.25 -36.89 -23.05
CA GLY A 255 0.73 -37.93 -23.37
C GLY A 255 0.49 -39.27 -22.70
N THR A 256 -0.77 -39.64 -22.46
CA THR A 256 -1.16 -40.97 -21.95
C THR A 256 -0.51 -41.40 -20.62
N VAL A 257 -0.08 -40.43 -19.78
CA VAL A 257 0.36 -40.67 -18.40
C VAL A 257 -0.49 -39.82 -17.44
N PRO A 258 -1.27 -40.42 -16.52
CA PRO A 258 -2.10 -39.66 -15.59
C PRO A 258 -1.27 -39.11 -14.42
N ASN A 259 -0.92 -37.83 -14.47
CA ASN A 259 -0.36 -37.10 -13.33
C ASN A 259 -1.54 -36.51 -12.51
N PRO A 260 -1.71 -36.82 -11.21
CA PRO A 260 -3.03 -36.81 -10.56
C PRO A 260 -3.48 -35.45 -10.00
N LEU A 261 -3.58 -34.43 -10.88
CA LEU A 261 -4.21 -33.14 -10.58
C LEU A 261 -5.28 -32.71 -11.62
N PHE A 262 -5.72 -33.64 -12.47
CA PHE A 262 -6.92 -33.48 -13.31
C PHE A 262 -7.97 -34.52 -12.88
N THR A 263 -9.08 -34.07 -12.31
CA THR A 263 -10.10 -34.94 -11.69
C THR A 263 -11.47 -34.78 -12.37
N ASP A 264 -11.61 -35.34 -13.57
CA ASP A 264 -12.85 -35.69 -14.32
C ASP A 264 -13.99 -34.67 -14.51
N ALA A 265 -13.94 -33.48 -13.91
CA ALA A 265 -14.94 -32.40 -14.06
C ALA A 265 -14.46 -31.30 -15.03
N ASP A 266 -13.20 -30.88 -14.91
CA ASP A 266 -12.60 -29.81 -15.72
C ASP A 266 -12.61 -30.14 -17.22
N ASP A 267 -12.36 -31.39 -17.60
CA ASP A 267 -12.40 -31.78 -19.01
C ASP A 267 -13.82 -31.76 -19.59
N GLN A 268 -14.85 -31.88 -18.74
CA GLN A 268 -16.24 -31.68 -19.17
C GLN A 268 -16.58 -30.20 -19.35
N VAL A 269 -16.07 -29.32 -18.47
CA VAL A 269 -16.17 -27.86 -18.60
C VAL A 269 -15.50 -27.42 -19.91
N ILE A 270 -14.26 -27.83 -20.14
CA ILE A 270 -13.47 -27.48 -21.31
C ILE A 270 -14.10 -28.04 -22.59
N LYS A 271 -14.65 -29.27 -22.55
CA LYS A 271 -15.42 -29.82 -23.68
C LYS A 271 -16.65 -28.96 -24.00
N ARG A 272 -17.46 -28.55 -23.01
CA ARG A 272 -18.62 -27.65 -23.23
C ARG A 272 -18.20 -26.33 -23.86
N VAL A 273 -17.15 -25.71 -23.33
CA VAL A 273 -16.55 -24.45 -23.84
C VAL A 273 -16.13 -24.58 -25.32
N LEU A 274 -15.48 -25.68 -25.68
CA LEU A 274 -14.98 -25.93 -27.04
C LEU A 274 -16.10 -26.33 -28.02
N GLU A 275 -17.16 -26.98 -27.55
CA GLU A 275 -18.39 -27.22 -28.32
C GLU A 275 -19.19 -25.92 -28.55
N GLN A 276 -19.37 -25.10 -27.51
CA GLN A 276 -20.09 -23.83 -27.61
C GLN A 276 -19.36 -22.82 -28.51
N SER A 277 -18.05 -22.65 -28.35
CA SER A 277 -17.25 -21.79 -29.23
C SER A 277 -17.26 -22.28 -30.68
N SER A 278 -17.29 -23.60 -30.93
CA SER A 278 -17.46 -24.17 -32.27
C SER A 278 -18.84 -23.88 -32.91
N ILE A 279 -19.87 -23.60 -32.11
CA ILE A 279 -21.18 -23.12 -32.59
C ILE A 279 -21.10 -21.62 -32.90
N ILE A 280 -20.54 -20.83 -31.99
CA ILE A 280 -20.41 -19.37 -32.14
C ILE A 280 -19.54 -19.01 -33.36
N MET A 281 -18.42 -19.70 -33.59
CA MET A 281 -17.58 -19.48 -34.79
C MET A 281 -18.34 -19.72 -36.10
N LYS A 282 -19.27 -20.69 -36.14
CA LYS A 282 -20.17 -20.91 -37.31
C LYS A 282 -21.17 -19.76 -37.47
N ASN A 283 -21.69 -19.23 -36.37
CA ASN A 283 -22.59 -18.06 -36.40
C ASN A 283 -21.86 -16.79 -36.87
N ILE A 284 -20.63 -16.55 -36.41
CA ILE A 284 -19.79 -15.44 -36.87
C ILE A 284 -19.51 -15.59 -38.37
N GLY A 285 -19.13 -16.78 -38.83
CA GLY A 285 -18.88 -17.07 -40.24
C GLY A 285 -20.11 -16.87 -41.14
N THR A 286 -21.29 -17.31 -40.72
CA THR A 286 -22.53 -17.11 -41.49
C THR A 286 -22.97 -15.64 -41.51
N ARG A 287 -22.96 -14.93 -40.37
CA ARG A 287 -23.30 -13.49 -40.30
C ARG A 287 -22.43 -12.64 -41.24
N HIS A 288 -21.13 -12.94 -41.35
CA HIS A 288 -20.21 -12.21 -42.23
C HIS A 288 -20.24 -12.65 -43.70
N SER A 289 -20.95 -13.73 -44.04
CA SER A 289 -21.09 -14.22 -45.42
C SER A 289 -22.22 -13.54 -46.21
N VAL A 290 -23.12 -12.83 -45.53
CA VAL A 290 -24.29 -12.17 -46.11
C VAL A 290 -23.99 -10.68 -46.30
N ASN A 291 -24.21 -10.16 -47.51
CA ASN A 291 -24.09 -8.71 -47.76
C ASN A 291 -25.10 -7.94 -46.89
N PRO A 292 -24.74 -6.77 -46.33
CA PRO A 292 -25.66 -5.97 -45.54
C PRO A 292 -26.90 -5.60 -46.37
N PRO A 293 -28.12 -5.65 -45.80
CA PRO A 293 -29.32 -5.21 -46.51
C PRO A 293 -29.19 -3.75 -46.96
N ARG A 294 -29.63 -3.45 -48.18
CA ARG A 294 -29.90 -2.06 -48.56
C ARG A 294 -31.02 -1.52 -47.64
N PRO A 295 -30.96 -0.26 -47.19
CA PRO A 295 -32.04 0.33 -46.40
C PRO A 295 -33.34 0.29 -47.20
N SER A 296 -34.32 -0.50 -46.72
CA SER A 296 -35.62 -0.65 -47.35
C SER A 296 -36.45 0.62 -47.12
N THR A 297 -36.76 1.33 -48.19
CA THR A 297 -37.61 2.53 -48.16
C THR A 297 -39.03 2.20 -47.72
N GLY A 298 -39.44 2.70 -46.56
CA GLY A 298 -40.82 3.00 -46.19
C GLY A 298 -41.82 1.84 -46.21
N ILE A 299 -42.00 1.17 -45.07
CA ILE A 299 -43.27 0.50 -44.74
C ILE A 299 -43.94 1.32 -43.63
N LYS A 300 -45.10 1.91 -43.95
CA LYS A 300 -46.03 2.43 -42.94
C LYS A 300 -46.98 1.31 -42.54
N LEU A 301 -47.12 1.07 -41.24
CA LEU A 301 -48.29 0.40 -40.67
C LEU A 301 -48.84 1.26 -39.53
N PRO A 302 -50.18 1.43 -39.43
CA PRO A 302 -50.78 2.29 -38.43
C PRO A 302 -50.99 1.55 -37.10
N ILE A 303 -50.80 2.25 -35.99
CA ILE A 303 -51.38 1.87 -34.69
C ILE A 303 -52.14 3.09 -34.18
N THR A 304 -53.45 3.05 -34.33
CA THR A 304 -54.38 3.93 -33.61
C THR A 304 -54.56 3.39 -32.20
N LEU A 305 -54.22 4.19 -31.19
CA LEU A 305 -54.64 3.97 -29.80
C LEU A 305 -55.91 4.79 -29.53
N GLY A 306 -56.85 4.20 -28.80
CA GLY A 306 -58.16 4.80 -28.51
C GLY A 306 -58.13 5.78 -27.34
N GLU A 307 -59.15 6.64 -27.25
CA GLU A 307 -59.20 7.72 -26.25
C GLU A 307 -59.36 7.24 -24.79
N GLU A 308 -59.65 5.96 -24.56
CA GLU A 308 -59.85 5.40 -23.20
C GLU A 308 -58.54 5.10 -22.45
N GLU A 309 -57.41 4.79 -23.13
CA GLU A 309 -56.12 4.64 -22.44
C GLU A 309 -55.53 5.99 -21.97
N ILE A 310 -56.00 7.10 -22.53
CA ILE A 310 -55.57 8.47 -22.15
C ILE A 310 -56.19 8.90 -20.80
N ALA A 311 -57.24 8.21 -20.33
CA ALA A 311 -57.93 8.54 -19.08
C ALA A 311 -57.13 8.18 -17.80
N ALA A 312 -56.22 7.20 -17.87
CA ALA A 312 -55.52 6.67 -16.69
C ALA A 312 -54.41 7.58 -16.12
N ILE A 313 -54.04 8.65 -16.82
CA ILE A 313 -52.89 9.51 -16.48
C ILE A 313 -53.31 10.84 -15.79
N ARG A 314 -54.61 11.05 -15.53
CA ARG A 314 -55.12 12.31 -14.96
C ARG A 314 -56.17 12.12 -13.84
N LEU A 315 -55.71 12.04 -12.59
CA LEU A 315 -56.25 12.74 -11.38
C LEU A 315 -55.56 12.21 -10.09
N GLY A 316 -55.31 13.09 -9.10
CA GLY A 316 -54.67 12.75 -7.80
C GLY A 316 -53.30 13.41 -7.58
N HIS A 317 -53.19 14.74 -7.45
CA HIS A 317 -53.23 15.49 -6.18
C HIS A 317 -52.24 14.97 -5.10
N GLY A 318 -51.31 15.74 -4.51
CA GLY A 318 -50.88 17.15 -4.64
C GLY A 318 -50.12 17.56 -3.35
N ALA A 319 -49.55 18.74 -3.10
CA ALA A 319 -49.08 19.89 -3.88
C ALA A 319 -48.81 21.06 -2.88
N GLY A 320 -47.64 21.73 -2.93
CA GLY A 320 -47.39 23.03 -2.27
C GLY A 320 -46.23 23.08 -1.25
N ARG A 321 -45.58 24.23 -1.00
CA ARG A 321 -45.68 25.58 -1.60
C ARG A 321 -44.32 26.32 -1.59
N LEU A 322 -44.15 27.30 -2.48
CA LEU A 322 -43.11 28.35 -2.47
C LEU A 322 -43.65 29.63 -1.76
N PRO A 323 -42.78 30.56 -1.27
CA PRO A 323 -42.25 31.64 -2.14
C PRO A 323 -40.80 32.14 -1.86
N MET A 324 -40.12 32.53 -2.95
CA MET A 324 -39.35 33.76 -3.27
C MET A 324 -39.09 34.86 -2.19
N PRO A 325 -38.13 35.82 -2.37
CA PRO A 325 -37.25 36.10 -3.54
C PRO A 325 -35.75 36.38 -3.23
N MET A 326 -34.93 36.59 -4.27
CA MET A 326 -34.11 37.82 -4.46
C MET A 326 -33.38 37.80 -5.83
N SER A 327 -32.99 38.98 -6.34
CA SER A 327 -32.39 39.23 -7.66
C SER A 327 -30.90 39.70 -7.52
N ALA A 328 -30.12 40.07 -8.54
CA ALA A 328 -30.45 40.51 -9.90
C ALA A 328 -29.30 40.45 -10.93
N ALA A 329 -29.72 40.54 -12.20
CA ALA A 329 -29.09 41.22 -13.34
C ALA A 329 -27.81 40.62 -13.99
N GLY A 330 -27.68 40.68 -15.33
CA GLY A 330 -28.63 41.20 -16.33
C GLY A 330 -28.24 40.89 -17.77
N ALA A 331 -29.14 41.16 -18.73
CA ALA A 331 -28.96 40.81 -20.14
C ALA A 331 -29.50 41.90 -21.09
N ALA A 332 -28.70 42.29 -22.09
CA ALA A 332 -29.05 43.10 -23.28
C ALA A 332 -27.82 43.18 -24.23
N ALA A 333 -27.92 43.27 -25.55
CA ALA A 333 -29.03 42.95 -26.45
C ALA A 333 -28.56 42.77 -27.92
N LEU A 334 -29.27 41.91 -28.65
CA LEU A 334 -29.55 41.87 -30.09
C LEU A 334 -28.82 42.82 -31.08
N LYS A 335 -28.42 42.25 -32.24
CA LYS A 335 -28.90 42.72 -33.57
C LYS A 335 -28.77 41.67 -34.69
N HIS A 336 -29.68 41.72 -35.66
CA HIS A 336 -29.70 40.90 -36.88
C HIS A 336 -28.82 41.52 -37.99
N GLN A 337 -28.33 40.73 -38.96
CA GLN A 337 -28.91 40.67 -40.32
C GLN A 337 -28.19 39.72 -41.33
N ASN A 338 -29.03 39.03 -42.12
CA ASN A 338 -28.93 38.69 -43.56
C ASN A 338 -27.80 37.82 -44.17
N GLN A 339 -28.25 36.96 -45.10
CA GLN A 339 -27.55 36.30 -46.23
C GLN A 339 -27.07 37.34 -47.30
N PRO A 340 -26.36 37.01 -48.43
CA PRO A 340 -26.29 35.70 -49.12
C PRO A 340 -25.05 35.29 -49.99
N ARG A 341 -25.10 34.02 -50.44
CA ARG A 341 -24.68 33.44 -51.76
C ARG A 341 -23.20 33.26 -52.17
N ASP A 342 -23.04 32.23 -53.01
CA ASP A 342 -21.83 31.76 -53.71
C ASP A 342 -21.20 32.74 -54.71
N VAL A 343 -19.88 32.61 -54.92
CA VAL A 343 -19.21 32.77 -56.21
C VAL A 343 -18.08 31.73 -56.35
N THR A 344 -18.00 31.03 -57.49
CA THR A 344 -16.88 30.13 -57.86
C THR A 344 -16.01 30.77 -58.95
N PRO A 345 -14.71 30.40 -59.01
CA PRO A 345 -14.17 29.76 -60.22
C PRO A 345 -13.26 28.54 -59.84
N ARG A 346 -13.10 27.44 -60.61
CA ARG A 346 -12.69 27.25 -62.03
C ARG A 346 -11.26 27.76 -62.33
N GLU A 347 -10.37 27.05 -63.04
CA GLU A 347 -10.37 25.71 -63.68
C GLU A 347 -8.91 25.14 -63.55
N PHE A 348 -8.26 24.22 -64.30
CA PHE A 348 -8.48 23.44 -65.54
C PHE A 348 -7.48 22.22 -65.53
N GLY A 349 -7.73 21.16 -66.31
CA GLY A 349 -6.75 20.09 -66.68
C GLY A 349 -7.05 18.71 -66.04
N LEU A 350 -7.28 17.58 -66.75
CA LEU A 350 -6.58 16.90 -67.89
C LEU A 350 -5.23 16.31 -67.47
N GLU A 351 -4.88 15.03 -67.61
CA GLU A 351 -5.46 13.81 -68.26
C GLU A 351 -5.21 12.57 -67.36
N GLY A 352 -5.61 11.31 -67.61
CA GLY A 352 -6.25 10.66 -68.77
C GLY A 352 -6.68 9.21 -68.45
N HIS A 353 -7.15 8.44 -69.44
CA HIS A 353 -7.83 7.15 -69.22
C HIS A 353 -6.90 5.93 -69.05
N ASN A 354 -7.37 4.95 -68.24
CA ASN A 354 -7.39 3.56 -68.70
C ASN A 354 -8.47 2.72 -67.98
N THR A 355 -9.25 1.93 -68.71
CA THR A 355 -10.29 1.04 -68.16
C THR A 355 -9.94 -0.41 -68.45
N PHE A 356 -10.16 -1.31 -67.49
CA PHE A 356 -10.21 -2.75 -67.77
C PHE A 356 -11.33 -3.46 -67.02
N ARG A 357 -11.93 -4.47 -67.68
CA ARG A 357 -13.14 -5.16 -67.24
C ARG A 357 -12.89 -6.13 -66.08
N ARG A 358 -13.94 -6.35 -65.27
CA ARG A 358 -14.02 -7.45 -64.30
C ARG A 358 -13.77 -8.80 -64.97
N HIS A 359 -12.94 -9.63 -64.34
CA HIS A 359 -13.12 -11.08 -64.35
C HIS A 359 -13.41 -11.57 -62.93
N HIS A 360 -14.52 -12.26 -62.73
CA HIS A 360 -14.78 -12.94 -61.46
C HIS A 360 -13.84 -14.14 -61.31
N ARG A 361 -12.98 -14.11 -60.29
CA ARG A 361 -12.31 -15.31 -59.78
C ARG A 361 -12.55 -15.38 -58.27
N ARG A 362 -13.30 -16.39 -57.80
CA ARG A 362 -13.43 -16.69 -56.37
C ARG A 362 -12.02 -16.98 -55.82
N ARG A 363 -11.42 -16.04 -55.09
CA ARG A 363 -10.29 -16.33 -54.21
C ARG A 363 -10.85 -16.70 -52.84
N THR A 364 -11.03 -17.99 -52.61
CA THR A 364 -10.93 -18.55 -51.25
C THR A 364 -9.49 -18.36 -50.80
N SER A 365 -9.24 -17.34 -49.98
CA SER A 365 -7.92 -17.09 -49.41
C SER A 365 -7.65 -18.03 -48.24
N THR A 366 -7.41 -19.31 -48.55
CA THR A 366 -6.62 -20.15 -47.66
C THR A 366 -5.27 -19.47 -47.46
N LEU A 367 -4.90 -19.23 -46.20
CA LEU A 367 -3.59 -18.69 -45.83
C LEU A 367 -2.48 -19.57 -46.42
N THR A 368 -1.35 -18.96 -46.77
CA THR A 368 -0.14 -19.67 -47.21
C THR A 368 0.32 -20.60 -46.09
N LYS A 369 0.62 -21.87 -46.42
CA LYS A 369 0.95 -22.91 -45.44
C LYS A 369 2.23 -22.64 -44.64
N ASP A 370 3.08 -21.75 -45.16
CA ASP A 370 4.49 -21.63 -44.81
C ASP A 370 4.75 -20.42 -43.87
N ALA A 371 3.69 -19.92 -43.22
CA ALA A 371 3.79 -18.94 -42.14
C ALA A 371 3.64 -19.64 -40.80
N GLU A 372 4.76 -20.06 -40.21
CA GLU A 372 4.82 -20.55 -38.83
C GLU A 372 4.34 -19.45 -37.88
N ARG A 373 3.10 -19.57 -37.38
CA ARG A 373 2.57 -18.67 -36.38
C ARG A 373 3.00 -19.15 -35.00
N SER A 374 3.59 -18.25 -34.22
CA SER A 374 3.85 -18.47 -32.80
C SER A 374 2.57 -18.66 -32.00
N CYS A 375 2.71 -19.21 -30.80
CA CYS A 375 1.63 -19.32 -29.83
C CYS A 375 1.34 -17.98 -29.17
N LEU A 376 0.07 -17.75 -28.81
CA LEU A 376 -0.35 -16.56 -28.09
C LEU A 376 0.14 -16.58 -26.66
N MET A 377 0.52 -15.41 -26.16
CA MET A 377 0.81 -15.22 -24.75
C MET A 377 -0.51 -15.15 -23.97
N THR A 378 -0.63 -15.94 -22.90
CA THR A 378 -1.74 -15.77 -21.94
C THR A 378 -1.36 -14.65 -20.98
N ALA A 379 -2.09 -13.54 -20.97
CA ALA A 379 -1.81 -12.38 -20.14
C ALA A 379 -2.66 -12.36 -18.85
N PHE A 380 -2.06 -11.96 -17.73
CA PHE A 380 -2.71 -11.89 -16.43
C PHE A 380 -2.22 -10.70 -15.63
N MET A 381 -3.12 -10.05 -14.88
CA MET A 381 -2.73 -9.21 -13.74
C MET A 381 -1.76 -9.97 -12.83
N ASN A 382 -0.64 -9.36 -12.48
CA ASN A 382 0.42 -10.01 -11.72
C ASN A 382 -0.02 -10.35 -10.29
N LYS A 383 0.69 -11.28 -9.64
CA LYS A 383 0.41 -11.77 -8.28
C LYS A 383 0.20 -10.65 -7.25
N ASP A 384 0.92 -9.54 -7.40
CA ASP A 384 0.86 -8.36 -6.52
C ASP A 384 -0.40 -7.50 -6.68
N TRP A 385 -1.23 -7.78 -7.68
CA TRP A 385 -2.56 -7.18 -7.82
C TRP A 385 -3.51 -7.60 -6.70
N GLN A 386 -3.39 -8.83 -6.19
CA GLN A 386 -4.24 -9.34 -5.13
C GLN A 386 -3.49 -9.50 -3.79
N TYR A 387 -4.20 -9.27 -2.69
CA TYR A 387 -3.79 -9.56 -1.32
C TYR A 387 -4.67 -10.68 -0.71
N ASN A 388 -4.42 -11.04 0.55
CA ASN A 388 -5.08 -12.15 1.26
C ASN A 388 -4.86 -13.54 0.61
N ASN A 389 -3.60 -13.93 0.43
CA ASN A 389 -3.17 -15.22 -0.11
C ASN A 389 -3.72 -15.51 -1.53
N PRO A 390 -3.30 -14.72 -2.54
CA PRO A 390 -3.75 -14.89 -3.92
C PRO A 390 -3.16 -16.15 -4.59
N PRO A 391 -3.84 -16.70 -5.61
CA PRO A 391 -3.19 -17.62 -6.55
C PRO A 391 -2.09 -16.87 -7.31
N ASN A 392 -0.98 -17.54 -7.62
CA ASN A 392 0.02 -16.97 -8.52
C ASN A 392 -0.37 -17.33 -9.98
N PRO A 393 -0.57 -16.37 -10.90
CA PRO A 393 -0.89 -16.70 -12.30
C PRO A 393 0.20 -17.54 -12.99
N ALA A 394 1.46 -17.48 -12.50
CA ALA A 394 2.54 -18.35 -12.97
C ALA A 394 2.31 -19.84 -12.66
N ASP A 395 1.47 -20.19 -11.67
CA ASP A 395 1.08 -21.57 -11.36
C ASP A 395 0.13 -22.16 -12.43
N ALA A 396 -0.33 -21.35 -13.38
CA ALA A 396 -1.09 -21.76 -14.56
C ALA A 396 -0.21 -21.89 -15.83
N ALA A 397 1.11 -21.70 -15.75
CA ALA A 397 1.99 -21.61 -16.90
C ALA A 397 2.01 -22.87 -17.78
N ASN A 398 1.58 -22.72 -19.03
CA ASN A 398 1.77 -23.67 -20.12
C ASN A 398 1.82 -22.86 -21.43
N GLY A 399 2.92 -23.00 -22.18
CA GLY A 399 3.30 -22.04 -23.23
C GLY A 399 3.65 -20.64 -22.69
N PRO A 400 3.85 -19.63 -23.55
CA PRO A 400 4.26 -18.29 -23.13
C PRO A 400 3.17 -17.56 -22.32
N GLN A 401 3.60 -16.83 -21.29
CA GLN A 401 2.75 -15.96 -20.47
C GLN A 401 3.26 -14.52 -20.47
N LEU A 402 2.37 -13.57 -20.22
CA LEU A 402 2.65 -12.16 -19.97
C LEU A 402 2.03 -11.78 -18.62
N TYR A 403 2.71 -10.94 -17.85
CA TYR A 403 2.17 -10.43 -16.59
C TYR A 403 1.99 -8.92 -16.69
N ASP A 404 0.82 -8.44 -16.29
CA ASP A 404 0.44 -7.04 -16.29
C ASP A 404 0.52 -6.44 -14.87
N ALA A 405 0.86 -5.17 -14.77
CA ALA A 405 0.87 -4.42 -13.53
C ALA A 405 0.37 -2.99 -13.77
N HIS A 406 -0.86 -2.69 -13.34
CA HIS A 406 -1.38 -1.34 -13.35
C HIS A 406 -0.73 -0.52 -12.21
N LEU A 407 -0.31 0.72 -12.49
CA LEU A 407 0.28 1.59 -11.48
C LEU A 407 -0.18 3.05 -11.62
N TYR A 408 -1.24 3.37 -10.87
CA TYR A 408 -1.78 4.71 -10.74
C TYR A 408 -1.43 5.34 -9.39
N PHE A 409 -0.90 6.57 -9.43
CA PHE A 409 -0.55 7.34 -8.24
C PHE A 409 -1.61 8.39 -7.85
N SER A 410 -2.58 8.68 -8.73
CA SER A 410 -3.75 9.52 -8.44
C SER A 410 -4.65 8.95 -7.34
N PHE A 411 -4.69 7.62 -7.20
CA PHE A 411 -5.56 6.91 -6.25
C PHE A 411 -4.86 6.55 -4.93
N GLY A 412 -3.60 6.94 -4.74
CA GLY A 412 -2.82 6.69 -3.52
C GLY A 412 -1.44 6.10 -3.79
N GLY A 413 -0.94 5.26 -2.88
CA GLY A 413 0.34 4.56 -3.01
C GLY A 413 1.60 5.39 -2.69
N VAL A 414 1.50 6.72 -2.72
CA VAL A 414 2.51 7.69 -2.27
C VAL A 414 2.33 8.07 -0.80
N ALA A 415 3.42 8.52 -0.14
CA ALA A 415 3.40 8.94 1.26
C ALA A 415 2.68 10.30 1.46
N ASP A 416 3.03 11.29 0.63
CA ASP A 416 2.40 12.60 0.58
C ASP A 416 1.92 12.94 -0.85
N PRO A 417 0.87 13.77 -1.01
CA PRO A 417 0.43 14.30 -2.30
C PRO A 417 1.33 15.47 -2.76
N ASN A 418 2.56 15.19 -3.20
CA ASN A 418 3.48 16.19 -3.76
C ASN A 418 4.54 15.60 -4.71
N ALA A 419 5.16 16.47 -5.50
CA ALA A 419 6.16 16.11 -6.52
C ALA A 419 7.34 15.27 -5.99
N ASP A 420 7.95 15.66 -4.86
CA ASP A 420 9.09 14.93 -4.30
C ASP A 420 8.70 13.52 -3.83
N SER A 421 7.52 13.38 -3.20
CA SER A 421 6.95 12.10 -2.78
C SER A 421 6.70 11.17 -3.97
N TYR A 422 6.12 11.69 -5.05
CA TYR A 422 5.90 10.95 -6.30
C TYR A 422 7.23 10.47 -6.90
N MET A 423 8.17 11.38 -7.15
CA MET A 423 9.48 11.06 -7.74
C MET A 423 10.28 10.05 -6.89
N ARG A 424 10.25 10.18 -5.56
CA ARG A 424 10.88 9.22 -4.65
C ARG A 424 10.23 7.85 -4.70
N THR A 425 8.90 7.79 -4.79
CA THR A 425 8.17 6.51 -4.76
C THR A 425 8.40 5.71 -6.05
N ILE A 426 8.41 6.35 -7.22
CA ILE A 426 8.73 5.66 -8.48
C ILE A 426 10.22 5.28 -8.57
N CYS A 427 11.15 6.21 -8.30
CA CYS A 427 12.58 5.96 -8.51
C CYS A 427 13.22 4.98 -7.53
N ASN A 428 12.52 4.60 -6.44
CA ASN A 428 12.99 3.60 -5.47
C ASN A 428 12.07 2.37 -5.39
N THR A 429 11.21 2.14 -6.39
CA THR A 429 10.32 0.96 -6.39
C THR A 429 11.08 -0.33 -6.71
N ASP A 430 10.71 -1.41 -6.02
CA ASP A 430 11.22 -2.78 -6.23
C ASP A 430 10.21 -3.71 -6.91
N ARG A 431 9.02 -3.20 -7.28
CA ARG A 431 7.89 -3.96 -7.87
C ARG A 431 8.30 -4.93 -8.98
N VAL A 432 9.14 -4.50 -9.91
CA VAL A 432 9.60 -5.33 -11.03
C VAL A 432 10.45 -6.50 -10.53
N LYS A 433 11.41 -6.23 -9.63
CA LYS A 433 12.27 -7.24 -9.02
C LYS A 433 11.45 -8.26 -8.22
N LYS A 434 10.42 -7.81 -7.51
CA LYS A 434 9.53 -8.68 -6.74
C LYS A 434 8.67 -9.55 -7.66
N ALA A 435 8.00 -8.97 -8.66
CA ALA A 435 7.24 -9.73 -9.65
C ALA A 435 8.09 -10.80 -10.35
N TYR A 436 9.31 -10.44 -10.79
CA TYR A 436 10.26 -11.39 -11.37
C TYR A 436 10.64 -12.53 -10.39
N ALA A 437 10.79 -12.24 -9.08
CA ALA A 437 11.07 -13.25 -8.06
C ALA A 437 9.88 -14.19 -7.78
N ASP A 438 8.65 -13.74 -8.01
CA ASP A 438 7.43 -14.55 -8.01
C ASP A 438 7.17 -15.26 -9.37
N ASN A 439 8.19 -15.35 -10.23
CA ASN A 439 8.16 -15.85 -11.62
C ASN A 439 7.23 -15.06 -12.57
N ASN A 440 6.71 -13.90 -12.18
CA ASN A 440 5.86 -13.05 -13.02
C ASN A 440 6.74 -12.23 -13.98
N ASN A 441 7.26 -12.90 -15.01
CA ASN A 441 8.08 -12.33 -16.08
C ASN A 441 7.82 -13.04 -17.44
N PRO A 442 7.78 -12.33 -18.58
CA PRO A 442 7.94 -10.88 -18.77
C PRO A 442 6.83 -10.06 -18.11
N LEU A 443 7.19 -8.88 -17.61
CA LEU A 443 6.28 -7.96 -16.93
C LEU A 443 6.11 -6.68 -17.76
N VAL A 444 4.88 -6.28 -18.04
CA VAL A 444 4.55 -5.01 -18.69
C VAL A 444 3.66 -4.18 -17.76
N PHE A 445 3.87 -2.87 -17.72
CA PHE A 445 2.93 -1.96 -17.05
C PHE A 445 1.83 -1.58 -18.03
N GLY A 446 0.77 -2.39 -18.13
CA GLY A 446 -0.30 -2.27 -19.11
C GLY A 446 -1.25 -1.10 -18.87
N GLU A 447 -1.26 -0.55 -17.66
CA GLU A 447 -1.89 0.74 -17.38
C GLU A 447 -1.07 1.61 -16.42
N TRP A 448 -0.92 2.87 -16.82
CA TRP A 448 -0.37 3.96 -16.02
C TRP A 448 -0.74 5.29 -16.69
N SER A 449 -0.68 6.40 -15.96
CA SER A 449 -0.95 7.73 -16.51
C SER A 449 -0.03 8.79 -15.87
N LEU A 450 -0.15 10.05 -16.30
CA LEU A 450 0.55 11.17 -15.64
C LEU A 450 -0.28 11.77 -14.48
N ALA A 451 -1.33 11.07 -14.04
CA ALA A 451 -2.28 11.59 -13.06
C ALA A 451 -1.72 11.71 -11.65
N THR A 452 -2.14 12.76 -10.95
CA THR A 452 -1.70 13.10 -9.59
C THR A 452 -2.89 13.43 -8.70
N ASN A 453 -2.73 13.30 -7.39
CA ASN A 453 -3.67 13.78 -6.38
C ASN A 453 -3.29 15.16 -5.81
N PHE A 454 -2.50 15.93 -6.56
CA PHE A 454 -2.01 17.25 -6.18
C PHE A 454 -1.82 18.18 -7.40
N ASP A 455 -1.94 19.48 -7.15
CA ASP A 455 -1.70 20.55 -8.13
C ASP A 455 -0.23 20.55 -8.57
N ASN A 456 0.00 20.29 -9.85
CA ASN A 456 1.30 20.01 -10.43
C ASN A 456 1.67 21.03 -11.52
N SER A 457 2.96 21.25 -11.74
CA SER A 457 3.46 22.09 -12.82
C SER A 457 3.69 21.28 -14.10
N GLU A 458 3.65 21.93 -15.27
CA GLU A 458 4.02 21.25 -16.51
C GLU A 458 5.48 20.73 -16.46
N GLU A 459 6.39 21.47 -15.81
CA GLU A 459 7.79 21.04 -15.61
C GLU A 459 7.88 19.71 -14.84
N PHE A 460 7.04 19.50 -13.82
CA PHE A 460 6.94 18.21 -13.13
C PHE A 460 6.45 17.10 -14.07
N LEU A 461 5.47 17.37 -14.94
CA LEU A 461 4.91 16.34 -15.83
C LEU A 461 5.92 15.78 -16.84
N TYR A 462 6.89 16.57 -17.30
CA TYR A 462 8.01 16.06 -18.12
C TYR A 462 8.87 15.04 -17.34
N ASP A 463 9.35 15.43 -16.16
CA ASP A 463 10.25 14.59 -15.36
C ASP A 463 9.51 13.38 -14.74
N TRP A 464 8.21 13.52 -14.47
CA TRP A 464 7.31 12.44 -14.02
C TRP A 464 7.06 11.40 -15.13
N ALA A 465 6.82 11.85 -16.36
CA ALA A 465 6.70 10.97 -17.52
C ALA A 465 7.99 10.18 -17.79
N ASP A 466 9.15 10.80 -17.55
CA ASP A 466 10.44 10.12 -17.71
C ASP A 466 10.76 9.16 -16.56
N ALA A 467 10.51 9.55 -15.31
CA ALA A 467 10.77 8.70 -14.15
C ALA A 467 9.96 7.39 -14.21
N GLN A 468 8.68 7.47 -14.61
CA GLN A 468 7.84 6.30 -14.84
C GLN A 468 8.38 5.41 -15.99
N ARG A 469 8.60 5.97 -17.19
CA ARG A 469 9.13 5.20 -18.33
C ARG A 469 10.50 4.57 -18.07
N HIS A 470 11.36 5.22 -17.27
CA HIS A 470 12.66 4.67 -16.89
C HIS A 470 12.53 3.36 -16.10
N ILE A 471 11.58 3.26 -15.16
CA ILE A 471 11.30 1.99 -14.49
C ILE A 471 10.64 1.00 -15.45
N TYR A 472 9.56 1.41 -16.12
CA TYR A 472 8.70 0.47 -16.84
C TYR A 472 9.33 -0.13 -18.11
N ALA A 473 10.29 0.56 -18.74
CA ALA A 473 11.06 0.02 -19.86
C ALA A 473 12.52 -0.34 -19.52
N GLY A 474 13.11 0.31 -18.51
CA GLY A 474 14.51 0.07 -18.11
C GLY A 474 14.68 -1.10 -17.14
N GLN A 475 13.66 -1.40 -16.32
CA GLN A 475 13.65 -2.57 -15.44
C GLN A 475 12.68 -3.65 -15.93
N ALA A 476 11.45 -3.27 -16.28
CA ALA A 476 10.42 -4.17 -16.82
C ALA A 476 10.48 -4.26 -18.36
N ASP A 477 9.61 -5.08 -18.95
CA ASP A 477 9.60 -5.41 -20.40
C ASP A 477 8.79 -4.43 -21.25
N GLY A 478 8.29 -3.36 -20.64
CA GLY A 478 7.65 -2.26 -21.35
C GLY A 478 6.42 -1.72 -20.63
N TRP A 479 5.68 -0.88 -21.34
CA TRP A 479 4.53 -0.18 -20.82
C TRP A 479 3.48 0.12 -21.89
N ILE A 480 2.24 0.27 -21.44
CA ILE A 480 1.10 0.68 -22.23
C ILE A 480 0.39 1.80 -21.46
N PHE A 481 0.37 3.01 -22.02
CA PHE A 481 -0.18 4.18 -21.33
C PHE A 481 -1.71 4.18 -21.36
N TRP A 482 -2.35 4.53 -20.25
CA TRP A 482 -3.79 4.77 -20.19
C TRP A 482 -4.08 6.28 -20.28
N SER A 483 -4.60 6.81 -21.40
CA SER A 483 -5.05 6.14 -22.63
C SER A 483 -4.55 6.89 -23.87
N TRP A 484 -4.78 6.36 -25.09
CA TRP A 484 -4.37 7.03 -26.33
C TRP A 484 -4.90 8.46 -26.42
N LYS A 485 -6.20 8.66 -26.16
CA LYS A 485 -6.86 9.97 -26.13
C LYS A 485 -8.08 9.97 -25.23
N ILE A 486 -8.47 11.16 -24.80
CA ILE A 486 -9.80 11.47 -24.27
C ILE A 486 -10.36 12.72 -24.97
N GLU A 487 -11.63 13.04 -24.75
CA GLU A 487 -12.32 14.18 -25.36
C GLU A 487 -11.64 15.51 -24.99
N GLN A 488 -11.50 16.40 -25.97
CA GLN A 488 -10.74 17.65 -25.85
C GLN A 488 -11.30 18.64 -24.80
N SER A 489 -12.52 18.44 -24.30
CA SER A 489 -13.11 19.23 -23.20
C SER A 489 -13.08 18.56 -21.82
N SER A 490 -12.54 17.35 -21.70
CA SER A 490 -12.41 16.69 -20.40
C SER A 490 -11.33 17.38 -19.55
N PRO A 491 -11.59 17.70 -18.26
CA PRO A 491 -10.59 18.33 -17.38
C PRO A 491 -9.36 17.44 -17.16
N TYR A 492 -9.47 16.14 -17.45
CA TYR A 492 -8.44 15.14 -17.28
C TYR A 492 -7.46 15.05 -18.47
N LEU A 493 -7.68 15.83 -19.55
CA LEU A 493 -7.01 15.66 -20.85
C LEU A 493 -5.48 15.65 -20.76
N GLN A 494 -4.89 16.55 -19.96
CA GLN A 494 -3.45 16.73 -19.87
C GLN A 494 -2.71 15.52 -19.26
N GLN A 495 -3.36 14.76 -18.39
CA GLN A 495 -2.74 13.67 -17.62
C GLN A 495 -3.08 12.26 -18.14
N TRP A 496 -4.17 12.13 -18.90
CA TRP A 496 -4.77 10.85 -19.30
C TRP A 496 -4.83 10.63 -20.83
N SER A 497 -4.27 11.54 -21.63
CA SER A 497 -4.21 11.44 -23.10
C SER A 497 -2.76 11.40 -23.58
N TYR A 498 -2.29 10.25 -24.06
CA TYR A 498 -0.95 10.13 -24.64
C TYR A 498 -0.77 11.05 -25.85
N GLN A 499 -1.81 11.18 -26.68
CA GLN A 499 -1.82 12.11 -27.82
C GLN A 499 -1.60 13.57 -27.38
N GLU A 500 -2.14 13.97 -26.23
CA GLU A 500 -1.89 15.30 -25.66
C GLU A 500 -0.47 15.41 -25.08
N GLY A 501 0.02 14.39 -24.38
CA GLY A 501 1.39 14.33 -23.88
C GLY A 501 2.45 14.40 -24.99
N VAL A 502 2.17 13.85 -26.18
CA VAL A 502 3.01 14.02 -27.38
C VAL A 502 2.97 15.46 -27.91
N LYS A 503 1.79 16.10 -28.00
CA LYS A 503 1.67 17.52 -28.43
C LYS A 503 2.40 18.47 -27.48
N ARG A 504 2.34 18.20 -26.17
CA ARG A 504 3.05 18.97 -25.12
C ARG A 504 4.52 18.61 -25.01
N GLY A 505 4.97 17.54 -25.65
CA GLY A 505 6.37 17.11 -25.64
C GLY A 505 6.83 16.37 -24.38
N TYR A 506 5.90 15.95 -23.50
CA TYR A 506 6.21 15.05 -22.37
C TYR A 506 6.81 13.74 -22.89
N PHE A 507 6.30 13.26 -24.04
CA PHE A 507 6.80 12.07 -24.74
C PHE A 507 7.58 12.44 -26.01
N LYS A 508 8.74 11.80 -26.23
CA LYS A 508 9.49 11.88 -27.49
C LYS A 508 8.86 10.98 -28.56
N LYS A 509 9.17 11.27 -29.82
CA LYS A 509 8.77 10.47 -30.99
C LYS A 509 9.34 9.05 -30.99
N ASP A 510 10.49 8.86 -30.35
CA ASP A 510 11.02 7.54 -30.01
C ASP A 510 10.64 7.26 -28.54
N PRO A 511 9.73 6.31 -28.25
CA PRO A 511 9.25 6.05 -26.90
C PRO A 511 10.33 5.43 -25.98
N SER A 512 11.43 4.92 -26.54
CA SER A 512 12.60 4.48 -25.75
C SER A 512 13.38 5.65 -25.15
N GLN A 513 13.27 6.85 -25.73
CA GLN A 513 14.04 8.02 -25.32
C GLN A 513 13.32 8.80 -24.21
N LEU A 514 14.05 9.06 -23.13
CA LEU A 514 13.63 10.02 -22.10
C LEU A 514 13.64 11.44 -22.68
N THR A 515 12.78 12.29 -22.16
CA THR A 515 12.67 13.68 -22.61
C THR A 515 13.76 14.57 -22.06
N ASN A 516 14.15 14.34 -20.80
CA ASN A 516 15.10 15.06 -19.98
C ASN A 516 16.15 14.09 -19.37
N PRO A 517 16.95 13.37 -20.18
CA PRO A 517 17.88 12.34 -19.69
C PRO A 517 18.95 12.85 -18.70
N ASP A 518 19.25 14.15 -18.70
CA ASP A 518 20.20 14.78 -17.79
C ASP A 518 19.54 15.60 -16.65
N ARG A 519 18.20 15.68 -16.60
CA ARG A 519 17.43 16.47 -15.62
C ARG A 519 16.79 15.58 -14.52
N GLN A 520 15.87 16.12 -13.70
CA GLN A 520 15.77 15.71 -12.30
C GLN A 520 15.31 14.27 -12.04
N ALA A 521 14.62 13.61 -12.98
CA ALA A 521 14.33 12.17 -12.91
C ALA A 521 15.60 11.33 -12.68
N LEU A 522 16.61 11.51 -13.54
CA LEU A 522 17.91 10.86 -13.34
C LEU A 522 18.77 11.57 -12.27
N SER A 523 18.44 12.78 -11.82
CA SER A 523 19.07 13.35 -10.62
C SER A 523 18.59 12.74 -9.30
N TYR A 524 17.37 12.18 -9.26
CA TYR A 524 16.84 11.45 -8.11
C TYR A 524 17.46 10.05 -8.02
N ILE A 525 17.57 9.33 -9.13
CA ILE A 525 18.32 8.07 -9.24
C ILE A 525 19.83 8.32 -8.98
N LYS A 526 20.38 9.41 -9.53
CA LYS A 526 21.71 9.92 -9.17
C LYS A 526 21.75 10.59 -7.79
N PHE A 527 20.66 10.69 -7.02
CA PHE A 527 20.74 11.08 -5.60
C PHE A 527 21.00 9.84 -4.76
N THR A 528 20.35 8.72 -5.05
CA THR A 528 20.71 7.40 -4.51
C THR A 528 22.17 7.06 -4.85
N LEU A 529 22.63 7.32 -6.08
CA LEU A 529 24.03 7.07 -6.46
C LEU A 529 25.04 8.17 -6.04
N ASN A 530 24.68 9.45 -5.92
CA ASN A 530 25.62 10.50 -5.46
C ASN A 530 25.60 10.75 -3.94
N ALA A 531 24.58 10.31 -3.20
CA ALA A 531 24.67 10.21 -1.74
C ALA A 531 25.72 9.14 -1.35
N LEU A 532 25.81 8.06 -2.14
CA LEU A 532 26.92 7.11 -2.09
C LEU A 532 28.22 7.72 -2.67
N GLY A 533 28.14 8.37 -3.84
CA GLY A 533 29.31 8.84 -4.60
C GLY A 533 30.04 10.08 -4.08
N ARG A 534 29.36 11.04 -3.41
CA ARG A 534 30.02 12.26 -2.90
C ARG A 534 30.88 12.05 -1.66
N SER A 535 30.89 10.85 -1.08
CA SER A 535 31.88 10.45 -0.07
C SER A 535 33.18 9.88 -0.67
N PHE A 536 33.29 9.76 -2.00
CA PHE A 536 34.29 8.89 -2.65
C PHE A 536 35.36 9.61 -3.50
N LEU A 537 35.46 10.94 -3.42
CA LEU A 537 36.45 11.73 -4.16
C LEU A 537 37.23 12.76 -3.29
N MET A 538 37.67 12.31 -2.12
CA MET A 538 38.95 12.75 -1.54
C MET A 538 39.68 11.54 -0.95
N THR A 539 41.02 11.59 -0.97
CA THR A 539 41.95 10.56 -0.46
C THR A 539 41.68 9.12 -0.93
N ALA A 540 42.09 8.81 -2.16
CA ALA A 540 42.22 7.43 -2.62
C ALA A 540 43.48 6.78 -2.03
N SER A 541 43.38 6.24 -0.82
CA SER A 541 44.37 5.33 -0.22
C SER A 541 43.72 4.42 0.82
N GLU A 542 43.87 3.11 0.64
CA GLU A 542 43.70 2.06 1.67
C GLU A 542 42.35 1.99 2.42
N SER A 543 41.32 1.44 1.77
CA SER A 543 40.77 0.11 2.13
C SER A 543 39.48 -0.20 1.37
N ALA A 544 39.22 -1.47 1.12
CA ALA A 544 37.94 -1.95 0.59
C ALA A 544 37.12 -2.59 1.72
N THR A 545 35.86 -2.18 1.89
CA THR A 545 34.93 -2.78 2.85
C THR A 545 33.67 -3.27 2.14
N SER A 546 33.35 -4.54 2.36
CA SER A 546 32.15 -5.24 1.90
C SER A 546 30.84 -4.58 2.39
N PRO A 547 29.66 -4.93 1.81
CA PRO A 547 28.37 -4.56 2.40
C PRO A 547 28.33 -4.94 3.88
N VAL A 548 27.84 -4.03 4.72
CA VAL A 548 27.81 -4.21 6.17
C VAL A 548 26.72 -5.21 6.54
N ASN A 549 27.13 -6.46 6.78
CA ASN A 549 26.31 -7.47 7.46
C ASN A 549 26.05 -7.02 8.90
N LYS A 550 24.99 -6.21 9.11
CA LYS A 550 24.41 -6.01 10.44
C LYS A 550 23.96 -7.38 10.97
N LEU A 551 24.31 -7.67 12.22
CA LEU A 551 23.93 -8.93 12.85
C LEU A 551 22.41 -9.01 13.02
N ALA A 552 21.86 -10.21 12.87
CA ALA A 552 20.41 -10.43 12.78
C ALA A 552 19.89 -11.30 13.93
N GLY A 553 18.66 -11.02 14.39
CA GLY A 553 17.95 -11.80 15.42
C GLY A 553 18.82 -12.16 16.63
N TYR A 554 18.99 -13.46 16.85
CA TYR A 554 19.82 -14.02 17.92
C TYR A 554 21.29 -13.59 17.87
N GLU A 555 21.90 -13.45 16.68
CA GLU A 555 23.30 -13.02 16.60
C GLU A 555 23.51 -11.61 17.14
N PHE A 556 22.55 -10.71 16.92
CA PHE A 556 22.58 -9.35 17.48
C PHE A 556 22.42 -9.40 19.00
N TYR A 557 21.41 -10.13 19.47
CA TYR A 557 21.10 -10.28 20.89
C TYR A 557 22.27 -10.88 21.69
N GLU A 558 22.91 -11.94 21.17
CA GLU A 558 24.05 -12.60 21.82
C GLU A 558 25.35 -11.79 21.67
N LYS A 559 25.72 -11.41 20.45
CA LYS A 559 27.07 -10.90 20.16
C LYS A 559 27.21 -9.40 20.47
N VAL A 560 26.14 -8.61 20.29
CA VAL A 560 26.14 -7.17 20.60
C VAL A 560 25.58 -6.92 22.00
N LEU A 561 24.32 -7.30 22.26
CA LEU A 561 23.65 -6.97 23.52
C LEU A 561 24.10 -7.82 24.72
N LYS A 562 24.78 -8.96 24.49
CA LYS A 562 25.24 -9.93 25.50
C LYS A 562 24.12 -10.70 26.21
N SER A 563 23.10 -11.09 25.45
CA SER A 563 21.95 -11.88 25.90
C SER A 563 21.25 -11.34 27.16
N PRO A 564 20.83 -10.05 27.17
CA PRO A 564 20.24 -9.43 28.34
C PRO A 564 18.91 -10.09 28.70
N LYS A 565 18.77 -10.45 29.98
CA LYS A 565 17.53 -10.94 30.59
C LYS A 565 16.79 -9.86 31.36
N TYR A 566 17.50 -8.84 31.87
CA TYR A 566 16.95 -7.82 32.76
C TYR A 566 16.86 -6.47 32.05
N VAL A 567 15.64 -6.10 31.63
CA VAL A 567 15.39 -4.96 30.73
C VAL A 567 14.57 -3.86 31.40
N VAL A 568 15.04 -2.61 31.32
CA VAL A 568 14.28 -1.41 31.74
C VAL A 568 13.45 -0.89 30.57
N ALA A 569 12.15 -0.75 30.78
CA ALA A 569 11.22 -0.33 29.73
C ALA A 569 11.39 1.14 29.30
N PRO A 570 11.02 1.46 28.05
CA PRO A 570 10.82 2.84 27.63
C PRO A 570 9.58 3.41 28.33
N MET A 571 9.75 4.53 29.03
CA MET A 571 8.69 5.16 29.82
C MET A 571 8.66 6.67 29.56
N VAL A 572 7.47 7.19 29.23
CA VAL A 572 7.26 8.61 28.91
C VAL A 572 7.70 9.48 30.09
N ASP A 573 8.67 10.37 29.84
CA ASP A 573 9.32 11.26 30.82
C ASP A 573 9.90 10.56 32.07
N GLN A 574 10.20 9.25 31.98
CA GLN A 574 10.49 8.39 33.15
C GLN A 574 11.52 7.26 32.89
N SER A 575 12.23 7.25 31.76
CA SER A 575 13.40 6.37 31.54
C SER A 575 14.59 7.13 30.94
N GLU A 576 14.76 8.37 31.41
CA GLU A 576 15.87 9.27 31.09
C GLU A 576 17.21 8.80 31.70
N LEU A 577 18.33 9.37 31.22
CA LEU A 577 19.69 8.90 31.49
C LEU A 577 19.98 8.57 32.97
N ALA A 578 19.65 9.49 33.89
CA ALA A 578 19.92 9.29 35.32
C ALA A 578 19.21 8.05 35.89
N TRP A 579 17.97 7.78 35.45
CA TRP A 579 17.24 6.59 35.87
C TRP A 579 17.76 5.30 35.22
N ARG A 580 18.25 5.38 33.96
CA ARG A 580 18.92 4.26 33.29
C ARG A 580 20.22 3.90 34.03
N MET A 581 21.06 4.88 34.33
CA MET A 581 22.31 4.71 35.10
C MET A 581 22.05 4.13 36.50
N LEU A 582 21.05 4.65 37.23
CA LEU A 582 20.64 4.10 38.53
C LEU A 582 20.23 2.63 38.40
N SER A 583 19.38 2.30 37.43
CA SER A 583 18.93 0.92 37.23
C SER A 583 20.09 -0.02 36.84
N ARG A 584 21.06 0.45 36.04
CA ARG A 584 22.27 -0.31 35.68
C ARG A 584 23.16 -0.64 36.88
N LYS A 585 23.23 0.26 37.87
CA LYS A 585 23.92 0.01 39.15
C LYS A 585 23.28 -1.14 39.95
N TYR A 586 22.05 -1.53 39.62
CA TYR A 586 21.30 -2.62 40.25
C TYR A 586 20.89 -3.70 39.21
N ASP A 587 21.89 -4.22 38.50
CA ASP A 587 21.81 -5.37 37.58
C ASP A 587 20.89 -5.22 36.35
N ALA A 588 20.41 -4.02 35.99
CA ALA A 588 19.75 -3.82 34.69
C ALA A 588 20.74 -3.89 33.52
N GLN A 589 20.54 -4.86 32.62
CA GLN A 589 21.48 -5.18 31.54
C GLN A 589 21.19 -4.38 30.26
N LEU A 590 19.91 -4.18 29.93
CA LEU A 590 19.45 -3.44 28.76
C LEU A 590 18.48 -2.34 29.17
N ALA A 591 18.59 -1.15 28.57
CA ALA A 591 17.71 -0.03 28.84
C ALA A 591 17.21 0.61 27.55
N TYR A 592 16.04 1.26 27.65
CA TYR A 592 15.43 2.01 26.56
C TYR A 592 15.25 3.48 26.95
N THR A 593 15.41 4.39 25.99
CA THR A 593 15.10 5.83 26.18
C THR A 593 13.63 6.05 26.53
N PRO A 594 13.22 7.26 26.98
CA PRO A 594 11.83 7.67 26.93
C PRO A 594 11.27 7.53 25.50
N MET A 595 9.94 7.47 25.37
CA MET A 595 9.27 7.39 24.07
C MET A 595 9.34 8.73 23.33
N ILE A 596 10.29 8.90 22.42
CA ILE A 596 10.54 10.14 21.66
C ILE A 596 9.53 10.27 20.51
N ASN A 597 8.91 11.45 20.30
CA ASN A 597 8.03 11.64 19.15
C ASN A 597 8.83 11.96 17.88
N SER A 598 8.84 11.07 16.89
CA SER A 598 9.65 11.23 15.68
C SER A 598 9.24 12.46 14.85
N LYS A 599 7.94 12.75 14.73
CA LYS A 599 7.45 13.96 14.04
C LYS A 599 7.88 15.26 14.72
N MET A 600 8.26 15.24 16.00
CA MET A 600 8.87 16.37 16.70
C MET A 600 10.41 16.37 16.63
N PHE A 601 11.05 15.20 16.61
CA PHE A 601 12.50 15.02 16.57
C PHE A 601 13.13 15.20 15.17
N ALA A 602 12.35 14.97 14.10
CA ALA A 602 12.80 15.09 12.73
C ALA A 602 13.18 16.54 12.32
N GLY A 603 14.34 16.68 11.68
CA GLY A 603 14.78 17.89 10.99
C GLY A 603 15.56 18.91 11.84
N ASN A 604 16.64 19.45 11.26
CA ASN A 604 17.63 20.31 11.93
C ASN A 604 17.06 21.59 12.59
N HIS A 605 15.88 22.04 12.17
CA HIS A 605 15.21 23.23 12.72
C HIS A 605 14.64 23.02 14.14
N ARG A 606 14.70 21.81 14.70
CA ARG A 606 14.13 21.46 16.02
C ARG A 606 15.17 20.98 17.03
N ARG A 607 16.41 21.45 16.89
CA ARG A 607 17.54 21.05 17.76
C ARG A 607 17.22 21.11 19.27
N GLY A 608 16.51 22.14 19.75
CA GLY A 608 16.10 22.25 21.15
C GLY A 608 15.04 21.23 21.63
N TYR A 609 14.39 20.48 20.74
CA TYR A 609 13.63 19.27 21.11
C TYR A 609 14.53 18.02 21.05
N GLN A 610 15.46 17.94 20.10
CA GLN A 610 16.45 16.86 20.03
C GLN A 610 17.33 16.84 21.29
N ASP A 611 18.03 17.93 21.59
CA ASP A 611 18.93 18.10 22.74
C ASP A 611 18.22 17.89 24.12
N LEU A 612 16.88 17.92 24.15
CA LEU A 612 16.03 17.72 25.34
C LEU A 612 15.53 16.26 25.50
N ASN A 613 15.48 15.48 24.41
CA ASN A 613 14.93 14.11 24.40
C ASN A 613 16.02 13.05 24.10
N PHE A 614 17.15 13.45 23.52
CA PHE A 614 18.35 12.63 23.34
C PHE A 614 19.59 13.54 23.16
N ASN A 615 20.37 13.76 24.23
CA ASN A 615 21.44 14.77 24.22
C ASN A 615 22.77 14.26 23.61
N ILE A 616 22.86 14.34 22.29
CA ILE A 616 24.10 14.06 21.54
C ILE A 616 25.29 14.98 21.96
N PRO A 617 25.13 16.31 22.16
CA PRO A 617 26.28 17.20 22.38
C PRO A 617 27.14 16.93 23.63
N TYR A 618 26.58 16.32 24.68
CA TYR A 618 27.37 15.93 25.87
C TYR A 618 27.97 14.51 25.77
N GLY A 619 27.49 13.68 24.85
CA GLY A 619 27.99 12.31 24.61
C GLY A 619 27.68 11.29 25.71
N GLU A 620 26.78 11.62 26.64
CA GLU A 620 26.44 10.75 27.78
C GLU A 620 25.28 9.80 27.46
N GLU A 621 24.23 10.29 26.77
CA GLU A 621 23.19 9.42 26.22
C GLU A 621 23.74 8.62 25.03
N GLY A 622 23.65 7.30 25.12
CA GLY A 622 24.36 6.41 24.18
C GLY A 622 25.87 6.27 24.46
N GLY A 623 26.38 6.87 25.54
CA GLY A 623 27.76 6.72 25.99
C GLY A 623 28.04 5.36 26.64
N GLU A 624 29.29 5.16 27.05
CA GLU A 624 29.78 3.89 27.65
C GLU A 624 28.97 3.45 28.88
N GLN A 625 28.56 4.40 29.74
CA GLN A 625 27.76 4.13 30.94
C GLN A 625 26.25 3.91 30.67
N ASP A 626 25.79 4.18 29.45
CA ASP A 626 24.37 4.12 29.07
C ASP A 626 24.06 2.98 28.09
N ARG A 627 25.08 2.42 27.42
CA ARG A 627 24.97 1.24 26.55
C ARG A 627 24.95 -0.10 27.34
N PRO A 628 24.41 -1.19 26.77
CA PRO A 628 23.70 -1.28 25.50
C PRO A 628 22.33 -0.58 25.57
N LEU A 629 22.04 0.31 24.62
CA LEU A 629 20.90 1.23 24.62
C LEU A 629 20.04 1.07 23.37
N ILE A 630 18.72 1.07 23.56
CA ILE A 630 17.75 1.09 22.46
C ILE A 630 16.93 2.39 22.50
N VAL A 631 16.94 3.16 21.41
CA VAL A 631 16.22 4.43 21.33
C VAL A 631 14.80 4.18 20.80
N GLN A 632 13.78 4.43 21.61
CA GLN A 632 12.39 4.24 21.20
C GLN A 632 11.76 5.51 20.63
N PHE A 633 11.24 5.40 19.41
CA PHE A 633 10.37 6.41 18.81
C PHE A 633 8.89 6.04 18.84
N CYS A 634 8.03 7.05 18.76
CA CYS A 634 6.63 6.92 18.37
C CYS A 634 6.29 7.88 17.22
N GLY A 635 5.46 7.41 16.30
CA GLY A 635 5.01 8.14 15.12
C GLY A 635 4.26 7.22 14.16
N ASN A 636 3.69 7.82 13.11
CA ASN A 636 2.84 7.19 12.10
C ASN A 636 3.26 7.58 10.67
N ASP A 637 4.49 8.05 10.52
CA ASP A 637 5.09 8.61 9.32
C ASP A 637 6.46 7.93 9.15
N PRO A 638 6.63 6.99 8.20
CA PRO A 638 7.88 6.26 8.04
C PRO A 638 9.08 7.14 7.68
N GLN A 639 8.85 8.25 6.99
CA GLN A 639 9.91 9.16 6.55
C GLN A 639 10.39 10.05 7.70
N LYS A 640 9.48 10.59 8.54
CA LYS A 640 9.86 11.32 9.75
C LYS A 640 10.40 10.41 10.86
N LEU A 641 9.95 9.16 10.89
CA LEU A 641 10.56 8.11 11.71
C LEU A 641 12.01 7.86 11.29
N LEU A 642 12.27 7.68 9.99
CA LEU A 642 13.63 7.49 9.46
C LEU A 642 14.52 8.71 9.66
N GLU A 643 14.05 9.92 9.38
CA GLU A 643 14.78 11.17 9.66
C GLU A 643 15.20 11.30 11.13
N SER A 644 14.38 10.80 12.05
CA SER A 644 14.70 10.81 13.49
C SER A 644 15.69 9.71 13.87
N ALA A 645 15.50 8.51 13.34
CA ALA A 645 16.35 7.36 13.61
C ALA A 645 17.78 7.53 13.05
N LEU A 646 17.94 8.14 11.88
CA LEU A 646 19.24 8.44 11.27
C LEU A 646 20.11 9.38 12.12
N VAL A 647 19.49 10.25 12.95
CA VAL A 647 20.19 11.17 13.86
C VAL A 647 20.76 10.45 15.08
N VAL A 648 20.15 9.36 15.53
CA VAL A 648 20.57 8.61 16.73
C VAL A 648 21.32 7.31 16.42
N GLN A 649 21.37 6.87 15.15
CA GLN A 649 21.82 5.50 14.79
C GLN A 649 23.22 5.12 15.29
N ASP A 650 24.18 6.06 15.29
CA ASP A 650 25.55 5.79 15.73
C ASP A 650 25.69 5.91 17.28
N HIS A 651 24.67 6.45 17.94
CA HIS A 651 24.55 6.67 19.38
C HIS A 651 23.67 5.63 20.10
N CYS A 652 23.25 4.56 19.42
CA CYS A 652 22.50 3.45 20.03
C CYS A 652 22.93 2.10 19.46
N ASP A 653 22.38 1.02 20.01
CA ASP A 653 22.67 -0.36 19.55
C ASP A 653 21.47 -0.94 18.78
N ALA A 654 20.27 -0.38 18.97
CA ALA A 654 19.12 -0.52 18.07
C ALA A 654 18.16 0.68 18.19
N VAL A 655 17.21 0.76 17.24
CA VAL A 655 16.07 1.69 17.29
C VAL A 655 14.76 0.91 17.45
N ASP A 656 13.91 1.32 18.40
CA ASP A 656 12.61 0.68 18.67
C ASP A 656 11.43 1.54 18.20
N ILE A 657 10.34 0.88 17.81
CA ILE A 657 9.08 1.55 17.48
C ILE A 657 7.99 1.16 18.48
N ASN A 658 7.37 2.18 19.09
CA ASN A 658 6.28 1.99 20.04
C ASN A 658 4.94 1.70 19.35
N PHE A 659 4.47 0.46 19.48
CA PHE A 659 3.12 0.00 19.15
C PHE A 659 2.31 -0.40 20.41
N GLY A 660 2.78 -0.01 21.61
CA GLY A 660 2.27 -0.52 22.90
C GLY A 660 1.73 0.55 23.87
N CYS A 661 1.87 1.83 23.56
CA CYS A 661 1.40 2.95 24.40
C CYS A 661 -0.11 3.20 24.18
N PRO A 662 -0.96 3.02 25.22
CA PRO A 662 -2.41 3.17 25.09
C PRO A 662 -2.90 4.54 25.57
N GLN A 663 -2.02 5.53 25.75
CA GLN A 663 -2.37 6.82 26.35
C GLN A 663 -3.19 7.72 25.41
N ASP A 664 -3.97 8.65 25.97
CA ASP A 664 -4.82 9.54 25.17
C ASP A 664 -4.02 10.48 24.23
N ILE A 665 -2.74 10.74 24.53
CA ILE A 665 -1.84 11.47 23.63
C ILE A 665 -1.44 10.63 22.41
N ALA A 666 -1.24 9.32 22.59
CA ALA A 666 -1.01 8.36 21.51
C ALA A 666 -2.27 8.18 20.65
N LYS A 667 -3.48 8.19 21.27
CA LYS A 667 -4.75 8.21 20.54
C LYS A 667 -4.88 9.45 19.65
N LYS A 668 -4.57 10.64 20.18
CA LYS A 668 -4.67 11.92 19.45
C LYS A 668 -3.63 12.06 18.34
N GLY A 669 -2.41 11.56 18.55
CA GLY A 669 -1.35 11.55 17.54
C GLY A 669 -1.39 10.34 16.59
N HIS A 670 -2.35 9.44 16.75
CA HIS A 670 -2.49 8.18 16.02
C HIS A 670 -1.17 7.35 15.98
N TYR A 671 -0.59 7.10 17.15
CA TYR A 671 0.59 6.24 17.32
C TYR A 671 0.42 5.27 18.50
N GLY A 672 1.44 4.45 18.83
CA GLY A 672 1.34 3.49 19.93
C GLY A 672 0.37 2.36 19.59
N SER A 673 -0.38 1.87 20.59
CA SER A 673 -1.36 0.80 20.36
C SER A 673 -2.60 1.23 19.56
N PHE A 674 -2.63 2.45 19.02
CA PHE A 674 -3.64 2.89 18.06
C PHE A 674 -3.25 2.60 16.60
N LEU A 675 -2.01 2.14 16.37
CA LEU A 675 -1.54 1.57 15.09
C LEU A 675 -1.76 0.05 15.00
N GLN A 676 -2.12 -0.63 16.09
CA GLN A 676 -2.27 -2.10 16.10
C GLN A 676 -3.36 -2.61 15.14
N ASP A 677 -4.29 -1.74 14.73
CA ASP A 677 -5.37 -2.07 13.81
C ASP A 677 -5.03 -1.71 12.34
N ASP A 678 -3.85 -1.11 12.07
CA ASP A 678 -3.30 -0.80 10.74
C ASP A 678 -1.95 -1.54 10.54
N TRP A 679 -2.04 -2.76 10.01
CA TRP A 679 -0.88 -3.66 9.90
C TRP A 679 0.08 -3.25 8.79
N ASP A 680 -0.43 -2.63 7.73
CA ASP A 680 0.36 -2.13 6.61
C ASP A 680 1.25 -0.96 7.03
N LEU A 681 0.71 -0.02 7.81
CA LEU A 681 1.50 1.09 8.34
C LEU A 681 2.54 0.59 9.36
N VAL A 682 2.19 -0.36 10.24
CA VAL A 682 3.15 -1.00 11.15
C VAL A 682 4.28 -1.67 10.37
N TYR A 683 3.97 -2.44 9.32
CA TYR A 683 4.96 -3.04 8.42
C TYR A 683 5.85 -1.97 7.79
N LYS A 684 5.26 -0.92 7.19
CA LYS A 684 6.00 0.18 6.54
C LYS A 684 6.93 0.90 7.50
N LEU A 685 6.50 1.16 8.75
CA LEU A 685 7.32 1.82 9.78
C LEU A 685 8.56 0.98 10.14
N ILE A 686 8.38 -0.33 10.39
CA ILE A 686 9.49 -1.25 10.73
C ILE A 686 10.43 -1.44 9.52
N ASN A 687 9.87 -1.76 8.35
CA ASN A 687 10.63 -2.07 7.14
C ASN A 687 11.44 -0.86 6.64
N THR A 688 10.89 0.36 6.72
CA THR A 688 11.60 1.59 6.33
C THR A 688 12.83 1.81 7.20
N LEU A 689 12.73 1.62 8.53
CA LEU A 689 13.90 1.66 9.39
C LEU A 689 14.86 0.50 9.10
N HIS A 690 14.36 -0.74 8.98
CA HIS A 690 15.20 -1.91 8.79
C HIS A 690 16.07 -1.79 7.53
N THR A 691 15.49 -1.30 6.42
CA THR A 691 16.19 -1.19 5.14
C THR A 691 17.19 -0.04 5.05
N ASN A 692 17.12 0.96 5.94
CA ASN A 692 17.91 2.19 5.84
C ASN A 692 18.86 2.46 7.03
N LEU A 693 18.68 1.79 8.17
CA LEU A 693 19.57 1.95 9.33
C LEU A 693 20.73 0.94 9.33
N LYS A 694 21.90 1.39 9.77
CA LYS A 694 23.06 0.51 10.08
C LYS A 694 22.78 -0.40 11.27
N VAL A 695 22.08 0.13 12.28
CA VAL A 695 21.70 -0.60 13.50
C VAL A 695 20.42 -1.41 13.33
N PRO A 696 20.25 -2.52 14.07
CA PRO A 696 19.00 -3.26 14.13
C PRO A 696 17.78 -2.43 14.55
N VAL A 697 16.60 -2.97 14.22
CA VAL A 697 15.29 -2.40 14.56
C VAL A 697 14.55 -3.36 15.48
N THR A 698 13.90 -2.85 16.52
CA THR A 698 13.04 -3.62 17.43
C THR A 698 11.63 -3.04 17.47
N ALA A 699 10.67 -3.78 18.01
CA ALA A 699 9.29 -3.30 18.14
C ALA A 699 8.66 -3.70 19.48
N LYS A 700 8.02 -2.75 20.17
CA LYS A 700 7.31 -2.98 21.44
C LYS A 700 5.80 -2.84 21.28
N PHE A 701 5.05 -3.92 21.49
CA PHE A 701 3.62 -4.00 21.19
C PHE A 701 2.76 -4.49 22.38
N ARG A 702 1.44 -4.58 22.16
CA ARG A 702 0.42 -5.13 23.07
C ARG A 702 -0.37 -6.24 22.39
N ILE A 703 -0.82 -7.22 23.16
CA ILE A 703 -1.65 -8.34 22.67
C ILE A 703 -3.06 -7.90 22.24
N PHE A 704 -3.70 -8.72 21.40
CA PHE A 704 -5.15 -8.68 21.16
C PHE A 704 -5.89 -9.58 22.18
N PRO A 705 -7.23 -9.54 22.22
CA PRO A 705 -8.02 -10.53 22.93
C PRO A 705 -7.95 -11.95 22.33
N ASP A 706 -7.56 -12.08 21.06
CA ASP A 706 -7.38 -13.37 20.37
C ASP A 706 -5.89 -13.70 20.20
N VAL A 707 -5.53 -14.93 20.59
CA VAL A 707 -4.15 -15.44 20.60
C VAL A 707 -3.58 -15.52 19.18
N ASN A 708 -4.38 -15.97 18.20
CA ASN A 708 -3.91 -16.17 16.83
C ASN A 708 -3.59 -14.83 16.16
N LYS A 709 -4.45 -13.81 16.35
CA LYS A 709 -4.20 -12.44 15.91
C LYS A 709 -2.99 -11.83 16.59
N THR A 710 -2.77 -12.08 17.88
CA THR A 710 -1.53 -11.69 18.59
C THR A 710 -0.29 -12.31 17.95
N VAL A 711 -0.33 -13.61 17.64
CA VAL A 711 0.79 -14.34 17.01
C VAL A 711 1.06 -13.85 15.58
N GLU A 712 0.05 -13.71 14.72
CA GLU A 712 0.25 -13.26 13.34
C GLU A 712 0.68 -11.78 13.24
N TYR A 713 0.27 -10.93 14.19
CA TYR A 713 0.77 -9.56 14.30
C TYR A 713 2.27 -9.54 14.63
N ALA A 714 2.70 -10.41 15.56
CA ALA A 714 4.11 -10.55 15.92
C ALA A 714 4.96 -11.10 14.76
N LYS A 715 4.45 -12.11 14.03
CA LYS A 715 5.09 -12.62 12.80
C LYS A 715 5.16 -11.57 11.70
N MET A 716 4.17 -10.69 11.59
CA MET A 716 4.21 -9.57 10.65
C MET A 716 5.33 -8.59 11.00
N MET A 717 5.58 -8.29 12.29
CA MET A 717 6.72 -7.48 12.71
C MET A 717 8.07 -8.14 12.40
N GLU A 718 8.20 -9.44 12.62
CA GLU A 718 9.39 -10.23 12.22
C GLU A 718 9.62 -10.14 10.70
N ARG A 719 8.59 -10.40 9.89
CA ARG A 719 8.66 -10.26 8.41
C ARG A 719 9.00 -8.84 7.95
N ALA A 720 8.55 -7.82 8.67
CA ALA A 720 8.89 -6.42 8.41
C ALA A 720 10.34 -6.06 8.80
N GLY A 721 11.08 -6.97 9.42
CA GLY A 721 12.48 -6.78 9.79
C GLY A 721 12.75 -6.42 11.25
N ALA A 722 11.77 -6.53 12.16
CA ALA A 722 12.07 -6.44 13.59
C ALA A 722 13.03 -7.59 13.99
N GLN A 723 14.11 -7.26 14.70
CA GLN A 723 15.17 -8.20 15.11
C GLN A 723 15.00 -8.68 16.55
N ILE A 724 14.24 -7.95 17.37
CA ILE A 724 13.73 -8.34 18.68
C ILE A 724 12.33 -7.75 18.79
N VAL A 725 11.38 -8.45 19.41
CA VAL A 725 10.07 -7.87 19.78
C VAL A 725 9.83 -7.93 21.28
N THR A 726 9.20 -6.89 21.83
CA THR A 726 8.74 -6.89 23.23
C THR A 726 7.23 -7.01 23.27
N CYS A 727 6.72 -8.14 23.78
CA CYS A 727 5.29 -8.39 23.91
C CYS A 727 4.80 -7.97 25.30
N HIS A 728 3.95 -6.95 25.38
CA HIS A 728 3.20 -6.66 26.60
C HIS A 728 1.92 -7.49 26.61
N GLY A 729 1.81 -8.45 27.54
CA GLY A 729 0.66 -9.33 27.75
C GLY A 729 -0.63 -8.63 28.23
N ARG A 730 -0.87 -7.37 27.87
CA ARG A 730 -2.11 -6.64 28.14
C ARG A 730 -2.66 -6.02 26.87
N THR A 731 -3.97 -6.09 26.66
CA THR A 731 -4.65 -5.40 25.56
C THR A 731 -4.54 -3.88 25.68
N ARG A 732 -4.81 -3.12 24.62
CA ARG A 732 -4.85 -1.65 24.65
C ARG A 732 -5.81 -1.10 25.72
N GLU A 733 -6.93 -1.78 25.91
CA GLU A 733 -8.03 -1.41 26.80
C GLU A 733 -7.67 -1.63 28.28
N GLN A 734 -6.74 -2.54 28.57
CA GLN A 734 -6.16 -2.76 29.89
C GLN A 734 -5.19 -1.63 30.28
N ARG A 735 -5.76 -0.49 30.70
CA ARG A 735 -5.07 0.72 31.14
C ARG A 735 -5.76 1.38 32.34
N GLY A 736 -5.01 2.13 33.15
CA GLY A 736 -5.55 2.92 34.27
C GLY A 736 -6.15 2.04 35.38
N THR A 737 -7.41 2.27 35.74
CA THR A 737 -8.17 1.40 36.67
C THR A 737 -8.36 -0.02 36.13
N ASN A 738 -8.35 -0.19 34.81
CA ASN A 738 -8.71 -1.44 34.14
C ASN A 738 -7.45 -2.26 33.79
N THR A 739 -6.31 -1.97 34.41
CA THR A 739 -5.00 -2.53 34.05
C THR A 739 -4.94 -4.06 34.17
N GLY A 740 -5.58 -4.65 35.19
CA GLY A 740 -5.67 -6.11 35.36
C GLY A 740 -4.32 -6.85 35.41
N LEU A 741 -4.36 -8.17 35.28
CA LEU A 741 -3.15 -8.99 35.09
C LEU A 741 -2.70 -8.98 33.63
N ALA A 742 -1.42 -9.28 33.41
CA ALA A 742 -0.88 -9.60 32.09
C ALA A 742 -1.03 -11.10 31.79
N ASP A 743 -1.46 -11.43 30.59
CA ASP A 743 -1.55 -12.79 30.06
C ASP A 743 -0.16 -13.23 29.56
N TRP A 744 0.54 -14.00 30.39
CA TRP A 744 1.81 -14.61 30.03
C TRP A 744 1.65 -15.79 29.06
N THR A 745 0.47 -16.41 28.94
CA THR A 745 0.24 -17.52 28.00
C THR A 745 0.27 -17.05 26.54
N GLN A 746 -0.21 -15.84 26.27
CA GLN A 746 -0.05 -15.21 24.96
C GLN A 746 1.39 -14.78 24.67
N ILE A 747 2.18 -14.41 25.69
CA ILE A 747 3.62 -14.16 25.51
C ILE A 747 4.33 -15.47 25.15
N ALA A 748 4.00 -16.59 25.80
CA ALA A 748 4.49 -17.93 25.43
C ALA A 748 4.13 -18.30 23.98
N ALA A 749 2.88 -18.07 23.56
CA ALA A 749 2.43 -18.35 22.20
C ALA A 749 3.19 -17.51 21.14
N VAL A 750 3.44 -16.22 21.41
CA VAL A 750 4.31 -15.38 20.57
C VAL A 750 5.74 -15.93 20.55
N LYS A 751 6.29 -16.28 21.71
CA LYS A 751 7.66 -16.76 21.84
C LYS A 751 7.92 -18.08 21.11
N GLN A 752 6.95 -18.99 21.10
CA GLN A 752 7.01 -20.26 20.36
C GLN A 752 6.87 -20.07 18.84
N ALA A 753 6.26 -18.97 18.40
CA ALA A 753 5.91 -18.74 17.00
C ALA A 753 6.94 -17.93 16.19
N LEU A 754 7.92 -17.31 16.85
CA LEU A 754 8.95 -16.47 16.25
C LEU A 754 10.35 -17.11 16.28
N LYS A 755 11.21 -16.68 15.36
CA LYS A 755 12.62 -17.08 15.25
C LYS A 755 13.57 -15.99 15.76
N ILE A 756 13.06 -14.81 16.04
CA ILE A 756 13.77 -13.72 16.74
C ILE A 756 13.59 -13.79 18.28
N PRO A 757 14.48 -13.17 19.06
CA PRO A 757 14.30 -12.99 20.50
C PRO A 757 13.02 -12.21 20.85
N VAL A 758 12.41 -12.58 21.97
CA VAL A 758 11.16 -11.99 22.51
C VAL A 758 11.37 -11.60 23.96
N PHE A 759 11.07 -10.35 24.30
CA PHE A 759 11.01 -9.89 25.69
C PHE A 759 9.58 -9.89 26.23
N ALA A 760 9.38 -10.52 27.40
CA ALA A 760 8.12 -10.50 28.13
C ALA A 760 7.93 -9.18 28.87
N ASN A 761 6.73 -8.59 28.84
CA ASN A 761 6.44 -7.36 29.57
C ASN A 761 5.05 -7.39 30.24
N GLY A 762 5.01 -6.90 31.47
CA GLY A 762 3.80 -6.84 32.31
C GLY A 762 3.85 -7.85 33.46
N ASN A 763 3.43 -7.40 34.65
CA ASN A 763 3.43 -8.17 35.90
C ASN A 763 4.81 -8.58 36.45
N ILE A 764 5.88 -7.87 36.09
CA ILE A 764 7.20 -7.98 36.73
C ILE A 764 7.30 -6.91 37.85
N LEU A 765 6.85 -7.24 39.06
CA LEU A 765 6.77 -6.33 40.22
C LEU A 765 7.81 -6.64 41.30
N TYR A 766 8.10 -7.92 41.50
CA TYR A 766 9.04 -8.46 42.49
C TYR A 766 10.19 -9.22 41.79
N PRO A 767 11.34 -9.44 42.47
CA PRO A 767 12.42 -10.26 41.93
C PRO A 767 11.94 -11.67 41.51
N GLU A 768 11.03 -12.27 42.27
CA GLU A 768 10.48 -13.60 42.04
C GLU A 768 9.64 -13.67 40.75
N ASP A 769 8.96 -12.58 40.37
CA ASP A 769 8.21 -12.49 39.11
C ASP A 769 9.12 -12.64 37.88
N VAL A 770 10.41 -12.31 38.01
CA VAL A 770 11.38 -12.41 36.89
C VAL A 770 11.55 -13.86 36.49
N GLN A 771 11.88 -14.74 37.44
CA GLN A 771 12.08 -16.16 37.16
C GLN A 771 10.77 -16.83 36.78
N ALA A 772 9.68 -16.56 37.50
CA ALA A 772 8.36 -17.11 37.19
C ALA A 772 7.86 -16.72 35.79
N CYS A 773 8.13 -15.49 35.33
CA CYS A 773 7.77 -15.08 33.98
C CYS A 773 8.65 -15.74 32.91
N LEU A 774 9.97 -15.85 33.13
CA LEU A 774 10.87 -16.54 32.20
C LEU A 774 10.47 -18.03 32.04
N GLU A 775 10.15 -18.71 33.13
CA GLU A 775 9.69 -20.11 33.12
C GLU A 775 8.32 -20.27 32.43
N ALA A 776 7.36 -19.39 32.74
CA ALA A 776 6.01 -19.46 32.17
C ALA A 776 5.92 -19.05 30.69
N THR A 777 6.89 -18.25 30.19
CA THR A 777 6.86 -17.71 28.82
C THR A 777 7.91 -18.30 27.87
N GLY A 778 9.01 -18.83 28.40
CA GLY A 778 10.20 -19.15 27.60
C GLY A 778 10.86 -17.93 26.94
N ALA A 779 10.52 -16.70 27.38
CA ALA A 779 11.05 -15.46 26.82
C ALA A 779 12.55 -15.32 27.06
N ASP A 780 13.25 -14.66 26.15
CA ASP A 780 14.71 -14.48 26.22
C ASP A 780 15.10 -13.45 27.30
N GLY A 781 14.15 -12.60 27.70
CA GLY A 781 14.31 -11.66 28.81
C GLY A 781 12.98 -11.08 29.29
N VAL A 782 13.00 -10.47 30.47
CA VAL A 782 11.87 -9.73 31.03
C VAL A 782 12.13 -8.23 31.00
N MET A 783 11.07 -7.47 30.73
CA MET A 783 11.09 -6.02 30.78
C MET A 783 10.16 -5.53 31.89
N SER A 784 10.71 -4.77 32.85
CA SER A 784 9.92 -4.07 33.87
C SER A 784 9.77 -2.58 33.55
N ALA A 785 8.66 -2.00 33.98
CA ALA A 785 8.23 -0.63 33.67
C ALA A 785 7.83 0.12 34.95
N GLU A 786 6.52 0.37 35.15
CA GLU A 786 6.00 1.13 36.30
C GLU A 786 6.53 0.61 37.66
N ALA A 787 6.77 -0.70 37.80
CA ALA A 787 7.32 -1.29 39.03
C ALA A 787 8.79 -0.96 39.29
N ASN A 788 9.65 -0.90 38.25
CA ASN A 788 11.04 -0.45 38.40
C ASN A 788 11.11 0.99 38.93
N LEU A 789 10.10 1.84 38.66
CA LEU A 789 10.01 3.19 39.24
C LEU A 789 9.65 3.22 40.74
N TYR A 790 9.20 2.10 41.31
CA TYR A 790 9.00 1.92 42.76
C TYR A 790 10.16 1.16 43.43
N ASN A 791 10.90 0.35 42.66
CA ASN A 791 12.11 -0.32 43.09
C ASN A 791 13.12 -0.40 41.90
N PRO A 792 14.06 0.55 41.76
CA PRO A 792 15.09 0.45 40.72
C PRO A 792 15.99 -0.78 40.91
N ALA A 793 16.09 -1.30 42.14
CA ALA A 793 16.85 -2.51 42.49
C ALA A 793 16.08 -3.82 42.27
N LEU A 794 15.04 -3.83 41.44
CA LEU A 794 14.21 -4.99 41.12
C LEU A 794 14.99 -6.20 40.57
N PHE A 795 16.12 -5.98 39.90
CA PHE A 795 16.91 -7.04 39.28
C PHE A 795 18.14 -7.47 40.12
N ALA A 796 18.46 -6.74 41.19
CA ALA A 796 19.67 -6.97 41.97
C ALA A 796 19.59 -8.26 42.80
N GLY A 797 20.64 -9.09 42.72
CA GLY A 797 20.74 -10.33 43.50
C GLY A 797 19.93 -11.51 42.96
N LEU A 798 19.48 -11.45 41.70
CA LEU A 798 18.87 -12.60 41.00
C LEU A 798 19.89 -13.69 40.58
N PRO A 799 21.15 -13.37 40.22
CA PRO A 799 22.20 -14.39 40.05
C PRO A 799 22.88 -14.73 41.39
N PRO A 800 23.30 -16.00 41.63
CA PRO A 800 24.10 -16.38 42.80
C PRO A 800 25.43 -15.61 42.94
N ASP A 801 25.98 -15.15 41.82
CA ASP A 801 27.29 -14.47 41.75
C ASP A 801 27.19 -12.93 41.83
N SER A 802 26.02 -12.35 42.16
CA SER A 802 25.92 -10.89 42.30
C SER A 802 26.66 -10.40 43.55
N ALA A 803 27.58 -9.45 43.37
CA ALA A 803 28.30 -8.80 44.46
C ALA A 803 27.38 -7.92 45.35
N LEU A 804 26.13 -7.71 44.94
CA LEU A 804 25.11 -7.00 45.68
C LEU A 804 24.37 -7.96 46.61
N LYS A 805 24.44 -7.70 47.93
CA LYS A 805 23.67 -8.46 48.94
C LYS A 805 22.20 -8.58 48.54
N THR A 806 21.69 -9.81 48.53
CA THR A 806 20.29 -10.16 48.29
C THR A 806 19.38 -9.55 49.35
N GLY A 807 18.25 -8.98 48.94
CA GLY A 807 17.22 -8.46 49.84
C GLY A 807 16.76 -7.04 49.49
N PRO A 808 15.63 -6.59 50.07
CA PRO A 808 15.06 -5.28 49.78
C PRO A 808 15.99 -4.14 50.22
N ARG A 809 16.00 -3.05 49.44
CA ARG A 809 16.86 -1.88 49.65
C ARG A 809 16.07 -0.70 50.21
N ASP A 810 16.73 0.15 50.99
CA ASP A 810 16.09 1.34 51.55
C ASP A 810 15.74 2.33 50.42
N HIS A 811 14.51 2.83 50.40
CA HIS A 811 14.07 3.73 49.32
C HIS A 811 14.69 5.13 49.43
N THR A 812 15.13 5.55 50.63
CA THR A 812 15.82 6.83 50.80
C THR A 812 17.25 6.80 50.27
N ASP A 813 17.97 5.69 50.46
CA ASP A 813 19.30 5.49 49.87
C ASP A 813 19.23 5.51 48.34
N LEU A 814 18.33 4.71 47.76
CA LEU A 814 18.10 4.69 46.30
C LEU A 814 17.70 6.07 45.74
N ALA A 815 16.99 6.88 46.53
CA ALA A 815 16.59 8.23 46.13
C ALA A 815 17.74 9.24 46.25
N ILE A 816 18.64 9.09 47.22
CA ILE A 816 19.85 9.92 47.33
C ILE A 816 20.80 9.60 46.17
N GLU A 817 21.08 8.33 45.90
CA GLU A 817 21.94 7.90 44.79
C GLU A 817 21.42 8.39 43.43
N TYR A 818 20.09 8.35 43.23
CA TYR A 818 19.46 8.93 42.03
C TYR A 818 19.73 10.44 41.91
N LEU A 819 19.60 11.19 43.00
CA LEU A 819 19.82 12.64 43.00
C LEU A 819 21.30 13.02 42.87
N GLU A 820 22.22 12.17 43.34
CA GLU A 820 23.66 12.31 43.12
C GLU A 820 23.99 12.18 41.62
N ILE A 821 23.50 11.13 40.94
CA ILE A 821 23.63 10.98 39.49
C ILE A 821 23.05 12.21 38.76
N VAL A 822 21.89 12.72 39.19
CA VAL A 822 21.26 13.95 38.65
C VAL A 822 22.08 15.23 38.91
N LYS A 823 23.03 15.23 39.85
CA LYS A 823 23.99 16.33 40.03
C LYS A 823 25.25 16.16 39.17
N GLU A 824 25.70 14.93 38.95
CA GLU A 824 26.96 14.62 38.26
C GLU A 824 26.89 14.70 36.72
N ILE A 825 25.82 14.20 36.09
CA ILE A 825 25.71 14.16 34.61
C ILE A 825 25.56 15.56 34.00
N LYS A 826 26.19 15.82 32.84
CA LYS A 826 26.06 17.10 32.12
C LYS A 826 24.68 17.27 31.48
N THR A 827 24.09 16.17 31.03
CA THR A 827 22.74 16.07 30.46
C THR A 827 21.68 16.59 31.43
N GLU A 828 20.75 17.46 30.97
CA GLU A 828 19.79 18.12 31.86
C GLU A 828 18.59 17.22 32.18
N THR A 829 18.48 16.78 33.44
CA THR A 829 17.33 15.97 33.87
C THR A 829 16.13 16.87 34.19
N ALA A 830 14.98 16.58 33.59
CA ALA A 830 13.76 17.36 33.79
C ALA A 830 13.29 17.32 35.27
N PRO A 831 13.04 18.47 35.94
CA PRO A 831 12.56 18.48 37.33
C PRO A 831 11.21 17.77 37.55
N SER A 832 10.41 17.60 36.50
CA SER A 832 9.18 16.80 36.52
C SER A 832 9.45 15.30 36.60
N ALA A 833 10.49 14.80 35.92
CA ALA A 833 10.89 13.39 35.98
C ALA A 833 11.41 13.04 37.38
N VAL A 834 12.37 13.83 37.89
CA VAL A 834 12.88 13.74 39.27
C VAL A 834 11.73 13.68 40.29
N LYS A 835 10.80 14.63 40.21
CA LYS A 835 9.66 14.67 41.13
C LYS A 835 8.74 13.46 40.98
N GLY A 836 8.49 13.00 39.75
CA GLY A 836 7.71 11.79 39.47
C GLY A 836 8.32 10.53 40.07
N HIS A 837 9.65 10.40 40.01
CA HIS A 837 10.40 9.26 40.56
C HIS A 837 10.41 9.27 42.09
N LEU A 838 10.76 10.40 42.71
CA LEU A 838 10.78 10.52 44.18
C LEU A 838 9.40 10.20 44.80
N PHE A 839 8.31 10.66 44.19
CA PHE A 839 6.94 10.35 44.64
C PHE A 839 6.51 8.89 44.45
N LYS A 840 7.23 8.09 43.66
CA LYS A 840 7.02 6.65 43.50
C LYS A 840 7.92 5.86 44.43
N LEU A 841 9.23 6.02 44.30
CA LEU A 841 10.24 5.34 45.10
C LEU A 841 10.02 5.52 46.61
N LEU A 842 9.82 6.77 47.05
CA LEU A 842 9.59 7.10 48.46
C LEU A 842 8.14 6.93 48.92
N ARG A 843 7.23 6.40 48.07
CA ARG A 843 5.80 6.24 48.40
C ARG A 843 5.56 5.53 49.75
N PRO A 844 6.33 4.52 50.18
CA PRO A 844 6.11 3.87 51.48
C PRO A 844 6.30 4.84 52.66
N GLY A 845 7.39 5.61 52.67
CA GLY A 845 7.66 6.62 53.70
C GLY A 845 6.74 7.83 53.60
N LEU A 846 6.57 8.39 52.41
CA LEU A 846 5.69 9.55 52.14
C LEU A 846 4.19 9.25 52.30
N GLY A 847 3.81 7.97 52.43
CA GLY A 847 2.48 7.54 52.83
C GLY A 847 2.19 7.75 54.31
N ARG A 848 3.24 7.75 55.16
CA ARG A 848 3.17 8.00 56.61
C ARG A 848 3.52 9.45 56.94
N GLU A 849 4.68 9.90 56.48
CA GLU A 849 5.25 11.23 56.76
C GLU A 849 4.67 12.28 55.78
N THR A 850 3.39 12.62 55.99
CA THR A 850 2.60 13.44 55.04
C THR A 850 3.05 14.89 54.95
N ASP A 851 3.70 15.45 55.98
CA ASP A 851 4.31 16.78 55.94
C ASP A 851 5.54 16.83 55.01
N LEU A 852 6.37 15.77 55.03
CA LEU A 852 7.51 15.62 54.12
C LEU A 852 7.05 15.47 52.67
N ARG A 853 5.97 14.69 52.46
CA ARG A 853 5.29 14.58 51.17
C ARG A 853 4.79 15.94 50.66
N ASP A 854 4.20 16.74 51.53
CA ASP A 854 3.69 18.07 51.19
C ASP A 854 4.83 19.06 50.89
N ARG A 855 5.93 19.00 51.65
CA ARG A 855 7.17 19.77 51.40
C ARG A 855 7.77 19.40 50.05
N MET A 856 7.92 18.11 49.76
CA MET A 856 8.38 17.60 48.46
C MET A 856 7.43 18.02 47.32
N GLY A 857 6.12 18.04 47.59
CA GLY A 857 5.09 18.59 46.70
C GLY A 857 5.27 20.08 46.37
N LYS A 858 5.83 20.87 47.30
CA LYS A 858 6.02 22.33 47.16
C LYS A 858 7.34 22.73 46.48
N VAL A 859 8.37 21.86 46.44
CA VAL A 859 9.63 22.12 45.72
C VAL A 859 9.35 22.45 44.24
N ASN A 860 9.74 23.64 43.79
CA ASN A 860 9.48 24.15 42.44
C ASN A 860 10.69 24.91 41.87
N PRO A 861 11.62 24.24 41.16
CA PRO A 861 12.81 24.87 40.60
C PRO A 861 12.51 25.98 39.58
N LYS A 862 11.36 25.90 38.89
CA LYS A 862 10.98 26.85 37.83
C LYS A 862 10.22 28.09 38.34
N GLY A 863 10.01 28.21 39.66
CA GLY A 863 9.21 29.28 40.28
C GLY A 863 9.62 30.72 39.95
N SER A 864 8.62 31.62 39.99
CA SER A 864 8.76 33.07 39.82
C SER A 864 9.37 33.73 41.06
N GLY A 865 10.71 33.76 41.11
CA GLY A 865 11.49 34.32 42.23
C GLY A 865 12.88 33.68 42.37
N LYS A 866 13.05 32.42 41.92
CA LYS A 866 14.36 31.76 41.82
C LYS A 866 15.16 32.33 40.64
N SER A 867 16.44 32.63 40.84
CA SER A 867 17.35 33.26 39.86
C SER A 867 17.62 32.36 38.64
N LYS A 868 18.17 32.94 37.56
CA LYS A 868 18.63 32.15 36.38
C LYS A 868 19.80 31.22 36.73
N GLU A 869 20.59 31.58 37.74
CA GLU A 869 21.80 30.89 38.15
C GLU A 869 21.46 29.64 38.97
N TYR A 870 20.64 29.78 40.02
CA TYR A 870 20.02 28.69 40.79
C TYR A 870 19.30 27.66 39.91
N LYS A 871 18.68 28.13 38.81
CA LYS A 871 18.00 27.26 37.83
C LYS A 871 18.97 26.44 36.98
N LYS A 872 20.23 26.86 36.86
CA LYS A 872 21.28 26.25 36.04
C LYS A 872 22.29 25.43 36.86
N SER A 873 22.55 25.82 38.11
CA SER A 873 23.52 25.18 39.03
C SER A 873 23.04 23.87 39.68
N ARG A 874 21.76 23.51 39.51
CA ARG A 874 21.11 22.32 40.10
C ARG A 874 21.03 22.31 41.64
N GLU A 875 21.33 23.41 42.33
CA GLU A 875 21.12 23.60 43.78
C GLU A 875 19.73 23.19 44.28
N TRP A 876 18.72 23.25 43.41
CA TRP A 876 17.36 22.79 43.72
C TRP A 876 17.25 21.28 44.00
N VAL A 877 18.26 20.48 43.66
CA VAL A 877 18.35 19.06 44.04
C VAL A 877 18.61 18.94 45.54
N ASP A 878 19.37 19.86 46.14
CA ASP A 878 19.69 19.83 47.57
C ASP A 878 18.46 20.12 48.45
N GLU A 879 17.45 20.85 47.93
CA GLU A 879 16.13 20.97 48.57
C GLU A 879 15.42 19.61 48.68
N TYR A 880 15.61 18.69 47.72
CA TYR A 880 15.08 17.33 47.80
C TYR A 880 15.92 16.44 48.72
N ILE A 881 17.25 16.48 48.61
CA ILE A 881 18.16 15.69 49.47
C ILE A 881 17.93 16.01 50.95
N GLY A 882 17.73 17.28 51.32
CA GLY A 882 17.40 17.68 52.70
C GLY A 882 16.11 17.05 53.23
N ILE A 883 15.06 16.96 52.40
CA ILE A 883 13.79 16.31 52.77
C ILE A 883 13.97 14.79 52.91
N ILE A 884 14.80 14.18 52.06
CA ILE A 884 15.04 12.72 52.06
C ILE A 884 15.90 12.30 53.26
N ASN A 885 16.90 13.09 53.64
CA ASN A 885 17.68 12.86 54.87
C ASN A 885 16.83 12.97 56.13
N GLU A 886 15.85 13.89 56.16
CA GLU A 886 14.88 13.96 57.27
C GLU A 886 13.94 12.73 57.28
N LEU A 887 13.46 12.29 56.12
CA LEU A 887 12.67 11.05 55.98
C LEU A 887 13.46 9.83 56.45
N LYS A 888 14.73 9.70 56.05
CA LYS A 888 15.64 8.64 56.48
C LYS A 888 15.81 8.64 57.99
N THR A 889 16.04 9.81 58.59
CA THR A 889 16.16 9.96 60.05
C THR A 889 14.89 9.50 60.79
N ARG A 890 13.70 9.83 60.26
CA ARG A 890 12.42 9.33 60.83
C ARG A 890 12.24 7.82 60.62
N MET A 891 12.81 7.24 59.56
CA MET A 891 12.79 5.80 59.28
C MET A 891 13.78 5.00 60.11
N GLU A 892 14.98 5.51 60.42
CA GLU A 892 15.91 4.82 61.34
C GLU A 892 15.29 4.67 62.74
N ARG A 893 14.62 5.70 63.27
CA ARG A 893 13.82 5.63 64.50
C ARG A 893 12.80 4.48 64.47
N ASP A 894 12.09 4.31 63.35
CA ASP A 894 11.09 3.26 63.21
C ASP A 894 11.72 1.85 63.05
N LYS A 895 12.95 1.75 62.50
CA LYS A 895 13.75 0.51 62.48
C LYS A 895 14.24 0.14 63.88
N GLU A 896 14.77 1.10 64.64
CA GLU A 896 15.24 0.92 66.01
C GLU A 896 14.11 0.44 66.93
N ALA A 897 12.91 1.04 66.81
CA ALA A 897 11.72 0.59 67.52
C ALA A 897 11.35 -0.86 67.14
N ALA A 898 11.26 -1.17 65.84
CA ALA A 898 10.90 -2.50 65.35
C ALA A 898 11.94 -3.58 65.68
N ALA A 899 13.19 -3.21 65.98
CA ALA A 899 14.23 -4.13 66.43
C ALA A 899 14.17 -4.47 67.94
N SER A 900 13.29 -3.80 68.70
CA SER A 900 13.09 -4.03 70.15
C SER A 900 11.86 -4.87 70.50
N ASP A 901 10.94 -5.05 69.56
CA ASP A 901 9.83 -6.01 69.66
C ASP A 901 10.24 -7.40 69.14
N ASN A 902 9.63 -8.46 69.67
CA ASN A 902 9.87 -9.83 69.18
C ASN A 902 9.48 -9.97 67.69
N PRO A 903 10.25 -10.72 66.88
CA PRO A 903 9.95 -10.89 65.46
C PRO A 903 8.59 -11.59 65.29
N PRO A 904 7.67 -11.02 64.50
CA PRO A 904 6.33 -11.59 64.34
C PRO A 904 6.31 -12.77 63.37
N GLU A 905 5.30 -13.63 63.50
CA GLU A 905 5.15 -14.87 62.72
C GLU A 905 4.84 -14.62 61.22
N GLU A 906 4.85 -15.70 60.45
CA GLU A 906 4.92 -15.72 58.98
C GLU A 906 3.84 -14.86 58.27
N GLY A 907 4.26 -14.13 57.22
CA GLY A 907 3.35 -13.51 56.25
C GLY A 907 3.17 -11.98 56.31
N LEU A 908 3.94 -11.26 57.12
CA LEU A 908 3.79 -9.80 57.28
C LEU A 908 4.37 -8.95 56.13
N ALA A 909 3.79 -7.75 55.98
CA ALA A 909 4.05 -6.84 54.87
C ALA A 909 5.46 -6.21 54.90
N ILE A 910 6.03 -5.96 53.71
CA ILE A 910 7.35 -5.36 53.53
C ILE A 910 7.45 -4.02 54.31
N PRO A 911 8.38 -3.88 55.27
CA PRO A 911 8.53 -2.68 56.07
C PRO A 911 8.67 -1.39 55.26
N HIS A 912 8.10 -0.31 55.78
CA HIS A 912 7.91 0.95 55.03
C HIS A 912 9.20 1.74 54.75
N TRP A 913 10.35 1.32 55.26
CA TRP A 913 11.66 1.86 54.89
C TRP A 913 12.22 1.24 53.60
N PHE A 914 11.73 0.08 53.18
CA PHE A 914 12.17 -0.59 51.96
C PHE A 914 11.40 -0.16 50.71
N ALA A 915 12.11 -0.07 49.58
CA ALA A 915 11.53 0.03 48.25
C ALA A 915 10.67 -1.22 47.97
N GLN A 916 9.45 -0.99 47.48
CA GLN A 916 8.44 -2.03 47.31
C GLN A 916 7.47 -1.64 46.17
N PRO A 917 7.02 -2.60 45.34
CA PRO A 917 6.20 -2.30 44.18
C PRO A 917 4.79 -1.82 44.56
N TYR A 918 4.20 -0.94 43.75
CA TYR A 918 2.83 -0.48 43.95
C TYR A 918 1.81 -1.38 43.24
N ILE A 919 1.13 -2.22 44.02
CA ILE A 919 -0.09 -2.89 43.57
C ILE A 919 -1.25 -1.88 43.59
N ARG A 920 -1.87 -1.65 42.43
CA ARG A 920 -3.03 -0.77 42.28
C ARG A 920 -4.28 -1.46 42.86
N PRO A 921 -5.02 -0.84 43.81
CA PRO A 921 -6.27 -1.40 44.31
C PRO A 921 -7.29 -1.67 43.19
N PRO A 922 -8.16 -2.69 43.32
CA PRO A 922 -9.26 -2.91 42.39
C PRO A 922 -10.22 -1.71 42.39
N PRO A 923 -10.90 -1.42 41.27
CA PRO A 923 -11.86 -0.33 41.21
C PRO A 923 -13.04 -0.58 42.16
N VAL A 924 -13.33 0.38 43.04
CA VAL A 924 -14.49 0.35 43.93
C VAL A 924 -15.77 0.30 43.08
N PRO A 925 -16.74 -0.59 43.36
CA PRO A 925 -18.01 -0.63 42.64
C PRO A 925 -18.73 0.74 42.69
N PRO A 926 -19.37 1.17 41.59
CA PRO A 926 -20.03 2.48 41.54
C PRO A 926 -21.20 2.54 42.52
N GLN A 927 -21.04 3.27 43.63
CA GLN A 927 -22.12 3.51 44.58
C GLN A 927 -23.31 4.18 43.86
N SER A 928 -24.50 3.62 44.05
CA SER A 928 -25.71 3.99 43.32
C SER A 928 -26.29 5.33 43.78
N GLY A 929 -25.79 6.43 43.23
CA GLY A 929 -26.55 7.69 43.20
C GLY A 929 -25.81 8.96 43.61
N LYS A 930 -25.00 9.53 42.69
CA LYS A 930 -24.90 10.99 42.44
C LYS A 930 -24.22 11.26 41.10
N LYS A 931 -24.87 12.02 40.22
CA LYS A 931 -24.28 12.51 38.96
C LYS A 931 -23.64 13.88 39.20
N GLU A 932 -22.34 13.92 39.50
CA GLU A 932 -21.59 15.18 39.44
C GLU A 932 -21.02 15.45 38.04
N LYS A 933 -20.97 16.73 37.66
CA LYS A 933 -20.50 17.17 36.34
C LYS A 933 -18.98 17.26 36.33
N ALA A 934 -18.32 16.48 35.47
CA ALA A 934 -16.87 16.51 35.32
C ALA A 934 -16.36 17.90 34.87
N LYS A 935 -15.74 18.64 35.79
CA LYS A 935 -14.87 19.78 35.45
C LYS A 935 -13.50 19.26 35.06
N LYS A 936 -12.89 19.85 34.02
CA LYS A 936 -11.46 19.64 33.73
C LYS A 936 -10.64 20.29 34.84
N GLY A 937 -9.81 19.49 35.52
CA GLY A 937 -8.92 19.91 36.61
C GLY A 937 -7.68 19.03 36.65
N ASN A 938 -6.62 19.46 37.34
CA ASN A 938 -5.31 18.83 37.32
C ASN A 938 -5.32 17.38 37.86
N LEU A 939 -4.46 16.55 37.27
CA LEU A 939 -4.26 15.14 37.63
C LEU A 939 -3.33 14.98 38.86
N ALA A 940 -3.58 15.77 39.90
CA ALA A 940 -2.86 15.74 41.18
C ALA A 940 -3.85 15.97 42.34
N ALA A 941 -3.62 15.24 43.44
CA ALA A 941 -4.50 15.13 44.62
C ALA A 941 -5.88 14.51 44.35
N ASN A 942 -5.97 13.19 44.60
CA ASN A 942 -7.17 12.55 45.14
C ASN A 942 -6.77 11.21 45.79
N LEU A 943 -6.73 11.21 47.12
CA LEU A 943 -6.73 10.02 47.98
C LEU A 943 -7.80 10.27 49.04
N PRO A 944 -8.60 9.26 49.44
CA PRO A 944 -9.46 9.39 50.62
C PRO A 944 -8.60 9.53 51.89
N PRO A 945 -9.14 10.16 52.95
CA PRO A 945 -8.52 10.10 54.27
C PRO A 945 -8.56 8.65 54.81
N PRO A 946 -7.66 8.26 55.71
CA PRO A 946 -7.80 7.00 56.44
C PRO A 946 -9.01 7.07 57.37
N GLU A 947 -9.82 6.00 57.37
CA GLU A 947 -10.76 5.74 58.45
C GLU A 947 -9.99 5.28 59.71
N LYS A 948 -10.61 5.42 60.88
CA LYS A 948 -9.97 5.24 62.20
C LYS A 948 -10.07 3.82 62.73
#